data_AF-A0A259BYF0-F1
#
_entry.id   AF-A0A259BYF0-F1
#
_cell.length_a   1.000
_cell.length_b   1.000
_cell.length_c   1.000
_cell.angle_alpha   90.00
_cell.angle_beta   90.00
_cell.angle_gamma   90.00
#
_symmetry.space_group_name_H-M   'P 1'
#
loop_
_entity.id
_entity.type
_entity.pdbx_description
1 polymer ?
#
loop_
_entity_poly.entity_id
_entity_poly.type
_entity_poly.pdbx_seq_one_letter_code
_entity_poly.pdbx_strand_id
1 'polypeptide(L)'
;MSRPIARAAILAGFLIAILLAGLSAPGFAAPASDPAVQAAREKVDATRSSLDSIEGALSVEGLRADDLDELRNRLDPVRRELAQRTDALVPRLANAKTRAQELGEPPAAGAPPEDPSVTADRESMQGLIAELDAVIKQNRALLVRADQLSDRLSSRRRSLFTGQLFDRSMSILDPSLWTGAASGLGSEGRSLRFLANDWLAYALQRQGGPVLVAITAGALAIFAFVFGIGLFFRRKFACPPPTEGTSYPRLRSAREAVKMGVFNALTTPIAVIAAFSFIGGFDVTPPRALDVIHGLLVAVFIQSIGLAVSRALLAPGQPWRRLPPLSDYSAMVSHRYFSWMVWTLSIAAFLNAVHRALFAPVALTVATSAVMALLIGLFVTRMLVLLANHEEVEETEARTAADEAGAGGERARAGVPWIRFVMWLLLAGIAGALISGYVGLAAFVSARLVVASTVIAGLYVLNELIEAFFGGLRPDTQHARLVSRTLGLRQERLDLLGTLTAAVLKLMLLATALLVISGSWGTSTADVMDTIERASFGVRIGATTITLSNVIYAVALLMSGIFIARTIQRWVSTKFLPRTGLEPSLQSSIATIVGYIGTIIALMVAMGEIGLNLENIALVAGALSVGIGFGLQSIVSNFVS
;
A
#
# COMPACT_ATOMS: atom_id res chain seq x y z
N MET A 1 56.93 -19.05 79.56
CA MET A 1 57.82 -18.63 78.44
C MET A 1 57.36 -19.35 77.17
N SER A 2 56.55 -18.74 76.30
CA SER A 2 56.18 -19.34 74.98
C SER A 2 55.30 -18.39 74.15
N ARG A 3 55.81 -17.23 73.73
CA ARG A 3 55.11 -16.34 72.77
C ARG A 3 55.98 -15.65 71.68
N PRO A 4 56.98 -16.31 71.05
CA PRO A 4 57.51 -15.79 69.78
C PRO A 4 57.21 -16.64 68.52
N ILE A 5 56.84 -17.92 68.67
CA ILE A 5 56.77 -18.84 67.50
C ILE A 5 55.49 -18.66 66.65
N ALA A 6 54.36 -18.25 67.27
CA ALA A 6 53.08 -18.13 66.55
C ALA A 6 53.00 -16.91 65.60
N ARG A 7 53.81 -15.86 65.83
CA ARG A 7 53.80 -14.65 64.97
C ARG A 7 54.66 -14.81 63.72
N ALA A 8 55.68 -15.67 63.75
CA ALA A 8 56.51 -15.97 62.58
C ALA A 8 55.78 -16.83 61.53
N ALA A 9 54.91 -17.75 61.98
CA ALA A 9 54.13 -18.62 61.07
C ALA A 9 53.07 -17.86 60.26
N ILE A 10 52.45 -16.83 60.86
CA ILE A 10 51.41 -16.02 60.19
C ILE A 10 52.03 -15.07 59.15
N LEU A 11 53.23 -14.54 59.42
CA LEU A 11 53.98 -13.71 58.46
C LEU A 11 54.57 -14.54 57.30
N ALA A 12 55.01 -15.77 57.56
CA ALA A 12 55.47 -16.69 56.51
C ALA A 12 54.33 -17.13 55.58
N GLY A 13 53.11 -17.36 56.12
CA GLY A 13 51.93 -17.67 55.31
C GLY A 13 51.48 -16.52 54.40
N PHE A 14 51.61 -15.27 54.86
CA PHE A 14 51.26 -14.09 54.06
C PHE A 14 52.28 -13.81 52.93
N LEU A 15 53.57 -14.07 53.18
CA LEU A 15 54.63 -13.93 52.17
C LEU A 15 54.57 -15.01 51.08
N ILE A 16 54.16 -16.24 51.42
CA ILE A 16 53.97 -17.32 50.44
C ILE A 16 52.72 -17.08 49.57
N ALA A 17 51.65 -16.50 50.12
CA ALA A 17 50.47 -16.11 49.34
C ALA A 17 50.76 -14.96 48.35
N ILE A 18 51.63 -14.02 48.72
CA ILE A 18 52.08 -12.94 47.81
C ILE A 18 53.05 -13.47 46.76
N LEU A 19 53.90 -14.46 47.09
CA LEU A 19 54.79 -15.10 46.10
C LEU A 19 54.04 -15.99 45.10
N LEU A 20 52.93 -16.65 45.50
CA LEU A 20 52.08 -17.41 44.58
C LEU A 20 51.16 -16.54 43.71
N ALA A 21 50.82 -15.32 44.15
CA ALA A 21 50.08 -14.36 43.32
C ALA A 21 50.96 -13.72 42.22
N GLY A 22 52.30 -13.75 42.38
CA GLY A 22 53.27 -13.17 41.43
C GLY A 22 53.69 -14.06 40.26
N LEU A 23 53.17 -15.30 40.14
CA LEU A 23 53.50 -16.23 39.05
C LEU A 23 52.39 -16.34 37.97
N SER A 24 51.49 -15.37 37.91
CA SER A 24 50.64 -15.20 36.72
C SER A 24 51.48 -14.55 35.61
N ALA A 25 52.12 -15.39 34.79
CA ALA A 25 52.60 -14.98 33.48
C ALA A 25 51.45 -14.27 32.73
N PRO A 26 51.70 -13.20 31.95
CA PRO A 26 50.68 -12.62 31.10
C PRO A 26 50.30 -13.68 30.08
N GLY A 27 49.23 -14.42 30.35
CA GLY A 27 48.58 -15.24 29.36
C GLY A 27 48.17 -14.32 28.23
N PHE A 28 48.70 -14.55 27.04
CA PHE A 28 48.17 -13.99 25.81
C PHE A 28 46.67 -14.34 25.77
N ALA A 29 45.84 -13.36 26.13
CA ALA A 29 44.42 -13.46 25.95
C ALA A 29 44.18 -13.64 24.45
N ALA A 30 43.45 -14.70 24.09
CA ALA A 30 42.97 -14.90 22.73
C ALA A 30 42.32 -13.58 22.25
N PRO A 31 42.56 -13.16 20.99
CA PRO A 31 42.03 -11.90 20.50
C PRO A 31 40.52 -11.90 20.68
N ALA A 32 40.01 -10.92 21.44
CA ALA A 32 38.59 -10.75 21.66
C ALA A 32 37.92 -10.58 20.30
N SER A 33 37.09 -11.54 19.90
CA SER A 33 36.33 -11.49 18.65
C SER A 33 35.46 -10.23 18.64
N ASP A 34 35.43 -9.54 17.49
CA ASP A 34 34.68 -8.28 17.32
C ASP A 34 33.21 -8.48 17.77
N PRO A 35 32.69 -7.64 18.69
CA PRO A 35 31.32 -7.76 19.19
C PRO A 35 30.27 -7.70 18.07
N ALA A 36 30.55 -7.03 16.95
CA ALA A 36 29.65 -7.01 15.80
C ALA A 36 29.59 -8.37 15.08
N VAL A 37 30.70 -9.12 15.06
CA VAL A 37 30.78 -10.45 14.45
C VAL A 37 30.11 -11.50 15.33
N GLN A 38 30.30 -11.42 16.65
CA GLN A 38 29.59 -12.27 17.61
C GLN A 38 28.07 -12.08 17.51
N ALA A 39 27.60 -10.83 17.55
CA ALA A 39 26.17 -10.52 17.40
C ALA A 39 25.60 -11.00 16.05
N ALA A 40 26.41 -10.99 14.98
CA ALA A 40 26.01 -11.51 13.69
C ALA A 40 25.91 -13.05 13.68
N ARG A 41 26.80 -13.77 14.39
CA ARG A 41 26.73 -15.24 14.53
C ARG A 41 25.51 -15.71 15.32
N GLU A 42 25.21 -15.10 16.46
CA GLU A 42 24.01 -15.44 17.25
C GLU A 42 22.73 -15.28 16.41
N LYS A 43 22.70 -14.22 15.61
CA LYS A 43 21.63 -13.95 14.66
C LYS A 43 21.52 -14.97 13.53
N VAL A 44 22.63 -15.54 13.06
CA VAL A 44 22.62 -16.63 12.05
C VAL A 44 21.90 -17.85 12.62
N ASP A 45 22.22 -18.26 13.84
CA ASP A 45 21.63 -19.46 14.44
C ASP A 45 20.14 -19.26 14.77
N ALA A 46 19.76 -18.09 15.29
CA ALA A 46 18.36 -17.72 15.46
C ALA A 46 17.59 -17.73 14.12
N THR A 47 18.23 -17.26 13.05
CA THR A 47 17.63 -17.25 11.71
C THR A 47 17.47 -18.67 11.17
N ARG A 48 18.48 -19.54 11.35
CA ARG A 48 18.40 -20.96 10.97
C ARG A 48 17.22 -21.64 11.64
N SER A 49 17.08 -21.49 12.96
CA SER A 49 15.96 -22.04 13.73
C SER A 49 14.59 -21.53 13.25
N SER A 50 14.50 -20.24 12.92
CA SER A 50 13.27 -19.67 12.34
C SER A 50 12.92 -20.32 11.01
N LEU A 51 13.88 -20.46 10.09
CA LEU A 51 13.67 -21.13 8.81
C LEU A 51 13.31 -22.62 8.97
N ASP A 52 13.92 -23.32 9.93
CA ASP A 52 13.58 -24.71 10.26
C ASP A 52 12.13 -24.83 10.74
N SER A 53 11.67 -23.89 11.59
CA SER A 53 10.28 -23.87 12.05
C SER A 53 9.27 -23.62 10.93
N ILE A 54 9.62 -22.75 9.97
CA ILE A 54 8.78 -22.44 8.81
C ILE A 54 8.73 -23.64 7.86
N GLU A 55 9.86 -24.28 7.60
CA GLU A 55 9.92 -25.50 6.78
C GLU A 55 9.12 -26.64 7.41
N GLY A 56 9.25 -26.83 8.73
CA GLY A 56 8.46 -27.81 9.49
C GLY A 56 6.96 -27.54 9.38
N ALA A 57 6.53 -26.29 9.57
CA ALA A 57 5.13 -25.92 9.42
C ALA A 57 4.62 -26.09 7.98
N LEU A 58 5.45 -25.80 6.97
CA LEU A 58 5.11 -25.97 5.55
C LEU A 58 4.98 -27.47 5.15
N SER A 59 5.60 -28.37 5.90
CA SER A 59 5.52 -29.82 5.67
C SER A 59 4.19 -30.43 6.13
N VAL A 60 3.38 -29.70 6.90
CA VAL A 60 2.06 -30.16 7.37
C VAL A 60 1.11 -30.30 6.19
N GLU A 61 0.42 -31.44 6.11
CA GLU A 61 -0.63 -31.66 5.12
C GLU A 61 -1.94 -30.94 5.49
N GLY A 62 -2.70 -30.50 4.49
CA GLY A 62 -3.99 -29.83 4.72
C GLY A 62 -3.92 -28.36 5.13
N LEU A 63 -2.76 -27.70 4.98
CA LEU A 63 -2.63 -26.25 5.18
C LEU A 63 -3.65 -25.46 4.34
N ARG A 64 -4.34 -24.51 4.97
CA ARG A 64 -5.28 -23.58 4.34
C ARG A 64 -4.53 -22.38 3.75
N ALA A 65 -5.24 -21.57 2.96
CA ALA A 65 -4.69 -20.34 2.38
C ALA A 65 -4.11 -19.40 3.44
N ASP A 66 -4.84 -19.17 4.54
CA ASP A 66 -4.39 -18.28 5.62
C ASP A 66 -3.16 -18.83 6.35
N ASP A 67 -3.06 -20.16 6.53
CA ASP A 67 -1.89 -20.78 7.15
C ASP A 67 -0.63 -20.53 6.29
N LEU A 68 -0.78 -20.59 4.96
CA LEU A 68 0.31 -20.27 4.03
C LEU A 68 0.65 -18.78 4.04
N ASP A 69 -0.33 -17.89 4.17
CA ASP A 69 -0.08 -16.45 4.27
C ASP A 69 0.58 -16.08 5.62
N GLU A 70 0.24 -16.75 6.71
CA GLU A 70 0.94 -16.61 7.99
C GLU A 70 2.41 -17.03 7.87
N LEU A 71 2.68 -18.18 7.25
CA LEU A 71 4.06 -18.63 6.98
C LEU A 71 4.82 -17.64 6.11
N ARG A 72 4.16 -17.01 5.13
CA ARG A 72 4.74 -15.95 4.31
C ARG A 72 5.12 -14.74 5.15
N ASN A 73 4.19 -14.29 6.00
CA ASN A 73 4.37 -13.12 6.84
C ASN A 73 5.48 -13.32 7.88
N ARG A 74 5.75 -14.57 8.27
CA ARG A 74 6.92 -14.94 9.08
C ARG A 74 8.22 -15.02 8.28
N LEU A 75 8.18 -15.49 7.03
CA LEU A 75 9.36 -15.66 6.17
C LEU A 75 9.91 -14.33 5.61
N ASP A 76 9.02 -13.43 5.19
CA ASP A 76 9.39 -12.18 4.50
C ASP A 76 10.26 -11.25 5.36
N PRO A 77 10.03 -11.06 6.68
CA PRO A 77 10.95 -10.33 7.56
C PRO A 77 12.33 -10.98 7.67
N VAL A 78 12.38 -12.32 7.81
CA VAL A 78 13.63 -13.07 7.95
C VAL A 78 14.51 -12.90 6.72
N ARG A 79 13.90 -13.01 5.53
CA ARG A 79 14.57 -12.82 4.25
C ARG A 79 15.10 -11.40 4.08
N ARG A 80 14.31 -10.39 4.47
CA ARG A 80 14.74 -8.98 4.46
C ARG A 80 15.90 -8.72 5.42
N GLU A 81 15.85 -9.27 6.63
CA GLU A 81 16.91 -9.09 7.63
C GLU A 81 18.21 -9.78 7.20
N LEU A 82 18.14 -10.97 6.58
CA LEU A 82 19.30 -11.64 5.98
C LEU A 82 19.97 -10.79 4.89
N ALA A 83 19.18 -10.23 3.98
CA ALA A 83 19.71 -9.37 2.91
C ALA A 83 20.40 -8.13 3.50
N GLN A 84 19.70 -7.40 4.38
CA GLN A 84 20.23 -6.18 5.02
C GLN A 84 21.51 -6.43 5.82
N ARG A 85 21.56 -7.53 6.59
CA ARG A 85 22.77 -7.92 7.34
C ARG A 85 23.93 -8.27 6.41
N THR A 86 23.65 -8.99 5.31
CA THR A 86 24.67 -9.32 4.31
C THR A 86 25.24 -8.06 3.68
N ASP A 87 24.37 -7.16 3.23
CA ASP A 87 24.75 -5.90 2.57
C ASP A 87 25.55 -4.98 3.51
N ALA A 88 25.27 -5.01 4.82
CA ALA A 88 26.01 -4.24 5.81
C ALA A 88 27.41 -4.82 6.10
N LEU A 89 27.61 -6.13 5.98
CA LEU A 89 28.89 -6.79 6.28
C LEU A 89 29.86 -6.78 5.08
N VAL A 90 29.34 -6.78 3.85
CA VAL A 90 30.15 -6.73 2.61
C VAL A 90 31.16 -5.57 2.60
N PRO A 91 30.78 -4.30 2.86
CA PRO A 91 31.75 -3.20 2.86
C PRO A 91 32.76 -3.31 4.02
N ARG A 92 32.38 -3.90 5.16
CA ARG A 92 33.32 -4.15 6.27
C ARG A 92 34.38 -5.17 5.90
N LEU A 93 33.98 -6.26 5.24
CA LEU A 93 34.91 -7.24 4.70
C LEU A 93 35.86 -6.61 3.68
N ALA A 94 35.35 -5.73 2.81
CA ALA A 94 36.18 -5.00 1.84
C ALA A 94 37.22 -4.13 2.55
N ASN A 95 36.81 -3.32 3.52
CA ASN A 95 37.73 -2.46 4.29
C ASN A 95 38.77 -3.27 5.07
N ALA A 96 38.38 -4.38 5.69
CA ALA A 96 39.30 -5.26 6.40
C ALA A 96 40.35 -5.88 5.46
N LYS A 97 39.94 -6.28 4.25
CA LYS A 97 40.87 -6.76 3.21
C LYS A 97 41.84 -5.68 2.75
N THR A 98 41.38 -4.44 2.55
CA THR A 98 42.26 -3.31 2.20
C THR A 98 43.28 -3.05 3.31
N ARG A 99 42.86 -3.02 4.57
CA ARG A 99 43.76 -2.79 5.71
C ARG A 99 44.77 -3.91 5.92
N ALA A 100 44.38 -5.16 5.66
CA ALA A 100 45.30 -6.29 5.67
C ALA A 100 46.33 -6.22 4.52
N GLN A 101 45.96 -5.67 3.36
CA GLN A 101 46.90 -5.44 2.26
C GLN A 101 47.91 -4.33 2.58
N GLU A 102 47.50 -3.28 3.29
CA GLU A 102 48.39 -2.19 3.74
C GLU A 102 49.48 -2.67 4.72
N LEU A 103 49.20 -3.73 5.51
CA LEU A 103 50.16 -4.36 6.44
C LEU A 103 51.23 -5.21 5.73
N GLY A 104 51.11 -5.42 4.41
CA GLY A 104 52.09 -6.16 3.61
C GLY A 104 52.12 -7.68 3.84
N GLU A 105 52.82 -8.39 2.95
CA GLU A 105 53.04 -9.84 3.07
C GLU A 105 54.10 -10.16 4.14
N PRO A 106 54.03 -11.35 4.78
CA PRO A 106 55.04 -11.77 5.73
C PRO A 106 56.45 -11.78 5.10
N PRO A 107 57.51 -11.50 5.88
CA PRO A 107 58.87 -11.46 5.37
C PRO A 107 59.27 -12.78 4.69
N ALA A 108 59.96 -12.69 3.56
CA ALA A 108 60.51 -13.87 2.88
C ALA A 108 61.49 -14.62 3.82
N ALA A 109 61.52 -15.95 3.71
CA ALA A 109 62.36 -16.80 4.55
C ALA A 109 63.84 -16.36 4.48
N GLY A 110 64.37 -15.82 5.59
CA GLY A 110 65.74 -15.31 5.71
C GLY A 110 65.89 -13.78 5.85
N ALA A 111 64.80 -13.01 5.79
CA ALA A 111 64.79 -11.57 6.06
C ALA A 111 64.88 -11.25 7.58
N PRO A 112 65.32 -10.04 7.98
CA PRO A 112 65.34 -9.64 9.39
C PRO A 112 63.95 -9.79 10.02
N PRO A 113 63.87 -10.25 11.29
CA PRO A 113 62.58 -10.51 11.94
C PRO A 113 61.76 -9.21 11.99
N GLU A 114 60.53 -9.30 11.51
CA GLU A 114 59.55 -8.21 11.54
C GLU A 114 59.18 -7.87 12.98
N ASP A 115 58.75 -6.62 13.20
CA ASP A 115 58.25 -6.22 14.51
C ASP A 115 57.11 -7.17 14.95
N PRO A 116 57.19 -7.76 16.16
CA PRO A 116 56.16 -8.66 16.67
C PRO A 116 54.75 -8.04 16.66
N SER A 117 54.64 -6.71 16.78
CA SER A 117 53.35 -6.00 16.73
C SER A 117 52.69 -6.05 15.34
N VAL A 118 53.46 -5.92 14.26
CA VAL A 118 52.93 -5.97 12.88
C VAL A 118 52.48 -7.38 12.51
N THR A 119 53.23 -8.39 12.98
CA THR A 119 52.84 -9.80 12.81
C THR A 119 51.53 -10.09 13.54
N ALA A 120 51.39 -9.64 14.79
CA ALA A 120 50.17 -9.80 15.58
C ALA A 120 48.97 -9.06 14.96
N ASP A 121 49.18 -7.84 14.44
CA ASP A 121 48.14 -7.07 13.77
C ASP A 121 47.69 -7.76 12.47
N ARG A 122 48.62 -8.29 11.68
CA ARG A 122 48.31 -9.07 10.45
C ARG A 122 47.47 -10.31 10.77
N GLU A 123 47.87 -11.09 11.78
CA GLU A 123 47.13 -12.27 12.21
C GLU A 123 45.72 -11.90 12.71
N SER A 124 45.59 -10.80 13.46
CA SER A 124 44.29 -10.32 13.93
C SER A 124 43.36 -9.90 12.78
N MET A 125 43.89 -9.22 11.74
CA MET A 125 43.12 -8.81 10.57
C MET A 125 42.73 -10.00 9.70
N GLN A 126 43.63 -10.97 9.51
CA GLN A 126 43.32 -12.22 8.80
C GLN A 126 42.22 -13.02 9.52
N GLY A 127 42.27 -13.07 10.86
CA GLY A 127 41.20 -13.62 11.69
C GLY A 127 39.86 -12.94 11.42
N LEU A 128 39.81 -11.60 11.49
CA LEU A 128 38.59 -10.83 11.25
C LEU A 128 38.01 -11.04 9.83
N ILE A 129 38.88 -11.10 8.81
CA ILE A 129 38.48 -11.37 7.42
C ILE A 129 37.84 -12.76 7.32
N ALA A 130 38.47 -13.78 7.91
CA ALA A 130 37.94 -15.15 7.90
C ALA A 130 36.58 -15.24 8.59
N GLU A 131 36.40 -14.54 9.72
CA GLU A 131 35.12 -14.52 10.42
C GLU A 131 34.01 -13.79 9.64
N LEU A 132 34.29 -12.62 9.09
CA LEU A 132 33.34 -11.85 8.28
C LEU A 132 32.94 -12.63 7.02
N ASP A 133 33.89 -13.22 6.32
CA ASP A 133 33.64 -14.02 5.11
C ASP A 133 32.79 -15.27 5.44
N ALA A 134 33.06 -15.94 6.56
CA ALA A 134 32.28 -17.08 7.03
C ALA A 134 30.82 -16.68 7.32
N VAL A 135 30.59 -15.58 8.04
CA VAL A 135 29.24 -15.09 8.36
C VAL A 135 28.49 -14.66 7.10
N ILE A 136 29.16 -13.97 6.16
CA ILE A 136 28.56 -13.57 4.88
C ILE A 136 28.15 -14.80 4.06
N LYS A 137 29.01 -15.82 3.97
CA LYS A 137 28.69 -17.08 3.28
C LYS A 137 27.50 -17.80 3.91
N GLN A 138 27.46 -17.87 5.25
CA GLN A 138 26.33 -18.45 5.98
C GLN A 138 25.04 -17.68 5.73
N ASN A 139 25.06 -16.35 5.79
CA ASN A 139 23.89 -15.52 5.51
C ASN A 139 23.39 -15.71 4.08
N ARG A 140 24.29 -15.76 3.08
CA ARG A 140 23.93 -16.03 1.67
C ARG A 140 23.29 -17.40 1.50
N ALA A 141 23.83 -18.43 2.15
CA ALA A 141 23.25 -19.78 2.11
C ALA A 141 21.84 -19.80 2.73
N LEU A 142 21.65 -19.13 3.87
CA LEU A 142 20.32 -19.01 4.51
C LEU A 142 19.35 -18.19 3.64
N LEU A 143 19.83 -17.17 2.93
CA LEU A 143 19.01 -16.36 2.02
C LEU A 143 18.51 -17.20 0.84
N VAL A 144 19.38 -18.00 0.23
CA VAL A 144 19.00 -18.96 -0.82
C VAL A 144 17.96 -19.96 -0.29
N ARG A 145 18.12 -20.46 0.94
CA ARG A 145 17.13 -21.36 1.56
C ARG A 145 15.80 -20.65 1.79
N ALA A 146 15.82 -19.40 2.26
CA ALA A 146 14.61 -18.60 2.43
C ALA A 146 13.89 -18.33 1.09
N ASP A 147 14.63 -18.09 0.00
CA ASP A 147 14.08 -17.95 -1.35
C ASP A 147 13.39 -19.25 -1.80
N GLN A 148 14.04 -20.40 -1.61
CA GLN A 148 13.45 -21.72 -1.93
C GLN A 148 12.15 -21.99 -1.14
N LEU A 149 12.10 -21.62 0.14
CA LEU A 149 10.87 -21.72 0.93
C LEU A 149 9.77 -20.78 0.39
N SER A 150 10.13 -19.57 -0.03
CA SER A 150 9.21 -18.61 -0.64
C SER A 150 8.61 -19.14 -1.95
N ASP A 151 9.42 -19.80 -2.77
CA ASP A 151 8.98 -20.43 -4.02
C ASP A 151 8.04 -21.60 -3.75
N ARG A 152 8.38 -22.49 -2.80
CA ARG A 152 7.51 -23.61 -2.40
C ARG A 152 6.16 -23.10 -1.88
N LEU A 153 6.17 -22.07 -1.04
CA LEU A 153 4.97 -21.45 -0.50
C LEU A 153 4.09 -20.87 -1.61
N SER A 154 4.70 -20.13 -2.54
CA SER A 154 4.01 -19.55 -3.70
C SER A 154 3.41 -20.62 -4.61
N SER A 155 4.13 -21.72 -4.83
CA SER A 155 3.65 -22.87 -5.59
C SER A 155 2.46 -23.55 -4.90
N ARG A 156 2.54 -23.81 -3.59
CA ARG A 156 1.45 -24.41 -2.80
C ARG A 156 0.20 -23.55 -2.79
N ARG A 157 0.38 -22.22 -2.67
CA ARG A 157 -0.73 -21.27 -2.73
C ARG A 157 -1.38 -21.23 -4.10
N ARG A 158 -0.57 -21.26 -5.17
CA ARG A 158 -1.06 -21.35 -6.55
C ARG A 158 -1.82 -22.65 -6.82
N SER A 159 -1.36 -23.78 -6.30
CA SER A 159 -2.07 -25.06 -6.45
C SER A 159 -3.39 -25.07 -5.68
N LEU A 160 -3.43 -24.55 -4.45
CA LEU A 160 -4.69 -24.39 -3.71
C LEU A 160 -5.67 -23.49 -4.43
N PHE A 161 -5.20 -22.36 -4.95
CA PHE A 161 -6.04 -21.45 -5.73
C PHE A 161 -6.57 -22.09 -7.01
N THR A 162 -5.71 -22.78 -7.78
CA THR A 162 -6.10 -23.46 -9.02
C THR A 162 -7.10 -24.58 -8.73
N GLY A 163 -6.87 -25.34 -7.65
CA GLY A 163 -7.81 -26.34 -7.15
C GLY A 163 -9.15 -25.73 -6.79
N GLN A 164 -9.18 -24.64 -6.01
CA GLN A 164 -10.44 -23.98 -5.64
C GLN A 164 -11.21 -23.37 -6.82
N LEU A 165 -10.51 -22.84 -7.83
CA LEU A 165 -11.14 -22.19 -8.98
C LEU A 165 -11.69 -23.18 -10.01
N PHE A 166 -10.97 -24.29 -10.23
CA PHE A 166 -11.28 -25.30 -11.24
C PHE A 166 -11.71 -26.65 -10.68
N ASP A 167 -11.92 -26.78 -9.37
CA ASP A 167 -12.58 -27.98 -8.83
C ASP A 167 -14.01 -28.00 -9.32
N ARG A 168 -14.40 -29.16 -9.85
CA ARG A 168 -15.78 -29.38 -10.25
C ARG A 168 -16.60 -29.62 -9.00
N SER A 169 -17.30 -28.56 -8.56
CA SER A 169 -18.30 -28.64 -7.51
C SER A 169 -19.64 -29.18 -8.05
N MET A 170 -20.64 -29.30 -7.17
CA MET A 170 -22.00 -29.66 -7.56
C MET A 170 -22.59 -28.59 -8.50
N SER A 171 -23.29 -29.04 -9.55
CA SER A 171 -24.03 -28.14 -10.44
C SER A 171 -25.19 -27.49 -9.70
N ILE A 172 -25.54 -26.25 -10.08
CA ILE A 172 -26.78 -25.60 -9.60
C ILE A 172 -28.03 -26.43 -9.93
N LEU A 173 -27.98 -27.22 -11.01
CA LEU A 173 -29.09 -28.06 -11.44
C LEU A 173 -29.23 -29.35 -10.62
N ASP A 174 -28.25 -29.67 -9.78
CA ASP A 174 -28.27 -30.87 -8.94
C ASP A 174 -29.12 -30.64 -7.67
N PRO A 175 -30.21 -31.39 -7.44
CA PRO A 175 -31.03 -31.24 -6.25
C PRO A 175 -30.27 -31.54 -4.95
N SER A 176 -29.22 -32.37 -4.99
CA SER A 176 -28.42 -32.73 -3.81
C SER A 176 -27.64 -31.54 -3.23
N LEU A 177 -27.23 -30.58 -4.06
CA LEU A 177 -26.61 -29.33 -3.60
C LEU A 177 -27.56 -28.58 -2.67
N TRP A 178 -28.82 -28.45 -3.07
CA TRP A 178 -29.81 -27.66 -2.35
C TRP A 178 -30.29 -28.33 -1.06
N THR A 179 -30.47 -29.65 -1.08
CA THR A 179 -30.79 -30.40 0.14
C THR A 179 -29.60 -30.43 1.11
N GLY A 180 -28.38 -30.54 0.59
CA GLY A 180 -27.14 -30.40 1.36
C GLY A 180 -26.99 -29.00 1.97
N ALA A 181 -27.29 -27.94 1.22
CA ALA A 181 -27.26 -26.58 1.72
C ALA A 181 -28.35 -26.32 2.78
N ALA A 182 -29.57 -26.82 2.58
CA ALA A 182 -30.66 -26.68 3.55
C ALA A 182 -30.35 -27.37 4.89
N SER A 183 -29.79 -28.58 4.85
CA SER A 183 -29.31 -29.26 6.06
C SER A 183 -28.10 -28.54 6.69
N GLY A 184 -27.21 -28.01 5.84
CA GLY A 184 -26.10 -27.15 6.23
C GLY A 184 -26.54 -25.92 7.03
N LEU A 185 -27.54 -25.18 6.56
CA LEU A 185 -28.11 -24.02 7.27
C LEU A 185 -28.62 -24.39 8.68
N GLY A 186 -29.24 -25.57 8.83
CA GLY A 186 -29.67 -26.07 10.13
C GLY A 186 -28.52 -26.42 11.07
N SER A 187 -27.40 -26.91 10.53
CA SER A 187 -26.17 -27.15 11.30
C SER A 187 -25.48 -25.85 11.69
N GLU A 188 -25.34 -24.92 10.74
CA GLU A 188 -24.69 -23.63 10.96
C GLU A 188 -25.49 -22.77 11.95
N GLY A 189 -26.82 -22.77 11.86
CA GLY A 189 -27.67 -22.07 12.83
C GLY A 189 -27.49 -22.58 14.27
N ARG A 190 -27.22 -23.89 14.44
CA ARG A 190 -26.87 -24.45 15.76
C ARG A 190 -25.48 -24.00 16.21
N SER A 191 -24.49 -24.03 15.30
CA SER A 191 -23.13 -23.55 15.58
C SER A 191 -23.08 -22.05 15.90
N LEU A 192 -23.88 -21.24 15.21
CA LEU A 192 -24.01 -19.80 15.45
C LEU A 192 -24.63 -19.52 16.82
N ARG A 193 -25.69 -20.25 17.18
CA ARG A 193 -26.29 -20.15 18.54
C ARG A 193 -25.29 -20.58 19.60
N PHE A 194 -24.53 -21.64 19.36
CA PHE A 194 -23.47 -22.07 20.27
C PHE A 194 -22.40 -20.98 20.41
N LEU A 195 -21.89 -20.43 19.31
CA LEU A 195 -20.91 -19.34 19.32
C LEU A 195 -21.43 -18.11 20.06
N ALA A 196 -22.70 -17.72 19.84
CA ALA A 196 -23.30 -16.58 20.53
C ALA A 196 -23.42 -16.81 22.04
N ASN A 197 -23.85 -18.01 22.46
CA ASN A 197 -23.95 -18.36 23.88
C ASN A 197 -22.57 -18.46 24.54
N ASP A 198 -21.60 -19.05 23.85
CA ASP A 198 -20.22 -19.20 24.30
C ASP A 198 -19.54 -17.83 24.42
N TRP A 199 -19.72 -16.94 23.43
CA TRP A 199 -19.22 -15.58 23.49
C TRP A 199 -19.86 -14.80 24.66
N LEU A 200 -21.18 -14.89 24.83
CA LEU A 200 -21.85 -14.23 25.95
C LEU A 200 -21.35 -14.75 27.31
N ALA A 201 -21.19 -16.08 27.45
CA ALA A 201 -20.65 -16.69 28.66
C ALA A 201 -19.21 -16.26 28.94
N TYR A 202 -18.34 -16.26 27.93
CA TYR A 202 -16.97 -15.77 28.00
C TYR A 202 -16.92 -14.31 28.47
N ALA A 203 -17.72 -13.44 27.85
CA ALA A 203 -17.77 -12.01 28.18
C ALA A 203 -18.30 -11.77 29.61
N LEU A 204 -19.35 -12.50 30.01
CA LEU A 204 -19.91 -12.43 31.36
C LEU A 204 -18.91 -12.90 32.42
N GLN A 205 -18.14 -13.95 32.13
CA GLN A 205 -17.10 -14.44 33.04
C GLN A 205 -15.94 -13.46 33.18
N ARG A 206 -15.60 -12.73 32.10
CA ARG A 206 -14.46 -11.81 32.07
C ARG A 206 -14.74 -10.47 32.77
N GLN A 207 -15.91 -9.87 32.54
CA GLN A 207 -16.21 -8.50 32.97
C GLN A 207 -17.46 -8.38 33.88
N GLY A 208 -18.32 -9.40 33.93
CA GLY A 208 -19.61 -9.35 34.63
C GLY A 208 -20.73 -8.65 33.85
N GLY A 209 -21.98 -8.96 34.19
CA GLY A 209 -23.18 -8.52 33.45
C GLY A 209 -23.35 -6.99 33.29
N PRO A 210 -23.31 -6.20 34.39
CA PRO A 210 -23.50 -4.75 34.30
C PRO A 210 -22.41 -4.06 33.46
N VAL A 211 -21.16 -4.52 33.56
CA VAL A 211 -20.05 -3.98 32.78
C VAL A 211 -20.23 -4.31 31.30
N LEU A 212 -20.71 -5.50 30.94
CA LEU A 212 -21.00 -5.85 29.56
C LEU A 212 -22.08 -4.94 28.94
N VAL A 213 -23.12 -4.59 29.70
CA VAL A 213 -24.14 -3.62 29.26
C VAL A 213 -23.51 -2.24 29.07
N ALA A 214 -22.62 -1.81 29.97
CA ALA A 214 -21.89 -0.55 29.82
C ALA A 214 -20.95 -0.54 28.61
N ILE A 215 -20.24 -1.65 28.34
CA ILE A 215 -19.36 -1.81 27.16
C ILE A 215 -20.18 -1.75 25.88
N THR A 216 -21.30 -2.47 25.80
CA THR A 216 -22.16 -2.47 24.61
C THR A 216 -22.81 -1.09 24.38
N ALA A 217 -23.30 -0.44 25.44
CA ALA A 217 -23.80 0.93 25.36
C ALA A 217 -22.69 1.93 24.93
N GLY A 218 -21.48 1.77 25.48
CA GLY A 218 -20.31 2.57 25.12
C GLY A 218 -19.91 2.39 23.65
N ALA A 219 -19.92 1.15 23.14
CA ALA A 219 -19.64 0.86 21.74
C ALA A 219 -20.69 1.49 20.80
N LEU A 220 -21.98 1.41 21.16
CA LEU A 220 -23.06 2.08 20.42
C LEU A 220 -22.94 3.60 20.47
N ALA A 221 -22.57 4.16 21.62
CA ALA A 221 -22.33 5.60 21.77
C ALA A 221 -21.15 6.06 20.92
N ILE A 222 -20.04 5.31 20.89
CA ILE A 222 -18.88 5.59 20.03
C ILE A 222 -19.27 5.50 18.56
N PHE A 223 -19.99 4.45 18.16
CA PHE A 223 -20.50 4.33 16.79
C PHE A 223 -21.35 5.55 16.41
N ALA A 224 -22.34 5.89 17.23
CA ALA A 224 -23.24 7.02 16.99
C ALA A 224 -22.51 8.36 16.96
N PHE A 225 -21.53 8.55 17.84
CA PHE A 225 -20.69 9.75 17.91
C PHE A 225 -19.83 9.90 16.65
N VAL A 226 -19.07 8.87 16.28
CA VAL A 226 -18.19 8.89 15.09
C VAL A 226 -19.01 9.02 13.81
N PHE A 227 -20.11 8.27 13.70
CA PHE A 227 -21.04 8.38 12.57
C PHE A 227 -21.68 9.77 12.49
N GLY A 228 -22.09 10.33 13.64
CA GLY A 228 -22.63 11.68 13.77
C GLY A 228 -21.64 12.76 13.35
N ILE A 229 -20.36 12.63 13.73
CA ILE A 229 -19.28 13.51 13.27
C ILE A 229 -19.13 13.44 11.75
N GLY A 230 -19.13 12.24 11.17
CA GLY A 230 -19.06 12.06 9.72
C GLY A 230 -20.23 12.72 8.99
N LEU A 231 -21.45 12.54 9.51
CA LEU A 231 -22.65 13.22 8.98
C LEU A 231 -22.59 14.74 9.15
N PHE A 232 -22.10 15.23 10.28
CA PHE A 232 -21.93 16.65 10.56
C PHE A 232 -20.97 17.29 9.56
N PHE A 233 -19.78 16.73 9.38
CA PHE A 233 -18.81 17.24 8.41
C PHE A 233 -19.31 17.13 6.97
N ARG A 234 -19.98 16.02 6.61
CA ARG A 234 -20.61 15.88 5.30
C ARG A 234 -21.63 16.99 5.04
N ARG A 235 -22.49 17.32 6.01
CA ARG A 235 -23.49 18.39 5.88
C ARG A 235 -22.83 19.77 5.86
N LYS A 236 -21.91 20.03 6.79
CA LYS A 236 -21.21 21.33 6.92
C LYS A 236 -20.41 21.70 5.68
N PHE A 237 -19.77 20.70 5.05
CA PHE A 237 -18.97 20.92 3.85
C PHE A 237 -19.73 20.66 2.54
N ALA A 238 -21.03 20.34 2.57
CA ALA A 238 -21.81 20.15 1.35
C ALA A 238 -21.99 21.49 0.61
N CYS A 239 -21.73 21.51 -0.70
CA CYS A 239 -22.09 22.66 -1.52
C CYS A 239 -23.59 22.65 -1.89
N PRO A 240 -24.27 23.82 -1.82
CA PRO A 240 -25.64 23.96 -2.29
C PRO A 240 -25.73 23.80 -3.81
N PRO A 241 -26.89 23.38 -4.34
CA PRO A 241 -27.12 23.31 -5.79
C PRO A 241 -26.93 24.69 -6.44
N PRO A 242 -26.54 24.74 -7.72
CA PRO A 242 -26.46 26.00 -8.45
C PRO A 242 -27.85 26.64 -8.57
N THR A 243 -27.90 27.95 -8.71
CA THR A 243 -29.13 28.70 -9.03
C THR A 243 -29.69 28.24 -10.37
N GLU A 244 -31.02 28.25 -10.50
CA GLU A 244 -31.72 27.81 -11.71
C GLU A 244 -31.13 28.46 -12.98
N GLY A 245 -30.91 27.66 -14.03
CA GLY A 245 -30.30 28.11 -15.29
C GLY A 245 -28.77 28.24 -15.29
N THR A 246 -28.09 28.02 -14.16
CA THR A 246 -26.61 28.06 -14.08
C THR A 246 -26.00 26.69 -13.81
N SER A 247 -24.86 26.41 -14.42
CA SER A 247 -24.08 25.19 -14.19
C SER A 247 -22.74 25.52 -13.54
N TYR A 248 -22.32 24.74 -12.55
CA TYR A 248 -20.99 24.92 -11.97
C TYR A 248 -19.88 24.48 -12.94
N PRO A 249 -18.68 25.06 -12.86
CA PRO A 249 -17.51 24.57 -13.60
C PRO A 249 -17.23 23.10 -13.27
N ARG A 250 -16.75 22.34 -14.26
CA ARG A 250 -16.43 20.90 -14.11
C ARG A 250 -15.50 20.59 -12.95
N LEU A 251 -14.53 21.46 -12.65
CA LEU A 251 -13.62 21.26 -11.51
C LEU A 251 -14.37 21.28 -10.17
N ARG A 252 -15.37 22.15 -10.06
CA ARG A 252 -16.16 22.25 -8.84
C ARG A 252 -17.03 21.01 -8.67
N SER A 253 -17.71 20.54 -9.71
CA SER A 253 -18.51 19.31 -9.63
C SER A 253 -17.65 18.08 -9.33
N ALA A 254 -16.50 17.92 -9.99
CA ALA A 254 -15.55 16.83 -9.72
C ALA A 254 -15.02 16.85 -8.27
N ARG A 255 -14.63 18.02 -7.76
CA ARG A 255 -14.18 18.17 -6.37
C ARG A 255 -15.30 17.83 -5.37
N GLU A 256 -16.53 18.28 -5.64
CA GLU A 256 -17.68 17.96 -4.79
C GLU A 256 -18.01 16.46 -4.82
N ALA A 257 -17.93 15.82 -5.98
CA ALA A 257 -18.12 14.38 -6.14
C ALA A 257 -17.10 13.57 -5.32
N VAL A 258 -15.81 13.90 -5.44
CA VAL A 258 -14.72 13.25 -4.67
C VAL A 258 -14.90 13.47 -3.17
N LYS A 259 -15.15 14.71 -2.74
CA LYS A 259 -15.36 15.04 -1.33
C LYS A 259 -16.53 14.25 -0.72
N MET A 260 -17.68 14.22 -1.40
CA MET A 260 -18.84 13.45 -0.95
C MET A 260 -18.58 11.95 -0.98
N GLY A 261 -17.84 11.47 -1.99
CA GLY A 261 -17.36 10.10 -2.08
C GLY A 261 -16.52 9.71 -0.87
N VAL A 262 -15.50 10.49 -0.51
CA VAL A 262 -14.63 10.24 0.64
C VAL A 262 -15.42 10.19 1.95
N PHE A 263 -16.30 11.17 2.21
CA PHE A 263 -17.12 11.13 3.41
C PHE A 263 -18.02 9.89 3.47
N ASN A 264 -18.69 9.54 2.37
CA ASN A 264 -19.55 8.36 2.34
C ASN A 264 -18.74 7.05 2.42
N ALA A 265 -17.53 7.01 1.87
CA ALA A 265 -16.68 5.81 1.88
C ALA A 265 -16.11 5.53 3.27
N LEU A 266 -15.78 6.56 4.04
CA LEU A 266 -15.06 6.43 5.31
C LEU A 266 -15.95 6.45 6.56
N THR A 267 -17.09 7.15 6.53
CA THR A 267 -17.89 7.40 7.76
C THR A 267 -18.33 6.10 8.43
N THR A 268 -18.92 5.17 7.69
CA THR A 268 -19.43 3.91 8.27
C THR A 268 -18.29 2.96 8.70
N PRO A 269 -17.27 2.67 7.86
CA PRO A 269 -16.16 1.81 8.28
C PRO A 269 -15.43 2.32 9.51
N ILE A 270 -15.12 3.63 9.59
CA ILE A 270 -14.43 4.21 10.76
C ILE A 270 -15.31 4.08 12.02
N ALA A 271 -16.62 4.31 11.92
CA ALA A 271 -17.53 4.16 13.04
C ALA A 271 -17.60 2.70 13.55
N VAL A 272 -17.65 1.73 12.63
CA VAL A 272 -17.67 0.30 12.98
C VAL A 272 -16.32 -0.14 13.56
N ILE A 273 -15.20 0.26 12.96
CA ILE A 273 -13.85 -0.01 13.48
C ILE A 273 -13.70 0.57 14.89
N ALA A 274 -14.06 1.84 15.10
CA ALA A 274 -13.96 2.48 16.42
C ALA A 274 -14.78 1.75 17.49
N ALA A 275 -16.00 1.32 17.16
CA ALA A 275 -16.85 0.57 18.07
C ALA A 275 -16.25 -0.80 18.43
N PHE A 276 -15.73 -1.55 17.45
CA PHE A 276 -15.09 -2.84 17.72
C PHE A 276 -13.74 -2.72 18.41
N SER A 277 -12.92 -1.71 18.08
CA SER A 277 -11.67 -1.43 18.79
C SER A 277 -11.93 -1.09 20.26
N PHE A 278 -13.02 -0.37 20.56
CA PHE A 278 -13.44 -0.12 21.94
C PHE A 278 -13.80 -1.43 22.66
N ILE A 279 -14.61 -2.30 22.05
CA ILE A 279 -14.96 -3.61 22.62
C ILE A 279 -13.70 -4.47 22.83
N GLY A 280 -12.77 -4.46 21.86
CA GLY A 280 -11.52 -5.21 21.92
C GLY A 280 -10.62 -4.81 23.09
N GLY A 281 -10.67 -3.55 23.54
CA GLY A 281 -9.93 -3.07 24.71
C GLY A 281 -10.32 -3.75 26.04
N PHE A 282 -11.49 -4.40 26.10
CA PHE A 282 -11.97 -5.09 27.30
C PHE A 282 -11.75 -6.62 27.28
N ASP A 283 -11.11 -7.14 26.23
CA ASP A 283 -10.79 -8.57 26.09
C ASP A 283 -12.03 -9.50 26.25
N VAL A 284 -13.20 -9.02 25.78
CA VAL A 284 -14.49 -9.73 25.84
C VAL A 284 -14.81 -10.53 24.59
N THR A 285 -13.89 -10.58 23.62
CA THR A 285 -14.11 -11.22 22.32
C THR A 285 -13.19 -12.42 22.16
N PRO A 286 -13.72 -13.66 22.12
CA PRO A 286 -12.89 -14.84 21.91
C PRO A 286 -12.32 -14.88 20.48
N PRO A 287 -11.18 -15.56 20.24
CA PRO A 287 -10.53 -15.59 18.92
C PRO A 287 -11.45 -16.00 17.77
N ARG A 288 -12.33 -16.99 17.97
CA ARG A 288 -13.30 -17.43 16.96
C ARG A 288 -14.33 -16.36 16.57
N ALA A 289 -14.67 -15.46 17.50
CA ALA A 289 -15.57 -14.35 17.21
C ALA A 289 -14.86 -13.23 16.43
N LEU A 290 -13.53 -13.11 16.53
CA LEU A 290 -12.76 -12.13 15.75
C LEU A 290 -12.87 -12.39 14.26
N ASP A 291 -12.87 -13.65 13.81
CA ASP A 291 -13.03 -14.00 12.39
C ASP A 291 -14.35 -13.51 11.82
N VAL A 292 -15.44 -13.65 12.59
CA VAL A 292 -16.78 -13.16 12.21
C VAL A 292 -16.80 -11.63 12.17
N ILE A 293 -16.16 -10.96 13.13
CA ILE A 293 -16.06 -9.50 13.18
C ILE A 293 -15.24 -8.97 11.99
N HIS A 294 -14.11 -9.60 11.64
CA HIS A 294 -13.32 -9.24 10.47
C HIS A 294 -14.14 -9.40 9.17
N GLY A 295 -14.92 -10.49 9.07
CA GLY A 295 -15.87 -10.67 7.97
C GLY A 295 -16.89 -9.53 7.87
N LEU A 296 -17.44 -9.10 9.00
CA LEU A 296 -18.37 -7.97 9.05
C LEU A 296 -17.71 -6.65 8.63
N LEU A 297 -16.48 -6.40 9.09
CA LEU A 297 -15.72 -5.22 8.73
C LEU A 297 -15.46 -5.14 7.22
N VAL A 298 -15.07 -6.26 6.59
CA VAL A 298 -14.88 -6.32 5.14
C VAL A 298 -16.18 -6.12 4.38
N ALA A 299 -17.30 -6.70 4.85
CA ALA A 299 -18.61 -6.46 4.27
C ALA A 299 -18.99 -4.96 4.33
N VAL A 300 -18.85 -4.33 5.50
CA VAL A 300 -19.09 -2.89 5.69
C VAL A 300 -18.20 -2.06 4.76
N PHE A 301 -16.94 -2.45 4.57
CA PHE A 301 -15.99 -1.75 3.69
C PHE A 301 -16.39 -1.85 2.21
N ILE A 302 -16.70 -3.07 1.72
CA ILE A 302 -17.21 -3.31 0.36
C ILE A 302 -18.46 -2.45 0.12
N GLN A 303 -19.39 -2.48 1.07
CA GLN A 303 -20.64 -1.74 1.01
C GLN A 303 -20.41 -0.22 0.96
N SER A 304 -19.57 0.31 1.85
CA SER A 304 -19.32 1.74 1.98
C SER A 304 -18.62 2.31 0.76
N ILE A 305 -17.58 1.63 0.26
CA ILE A 305 -16.81 2.08 -0.90
C ILE A 305 -17.64 1.96 -2.18
N GLY A 306 -18.27 0.81 -2.43
CA GLY A 306 -19.08 0.59 -3.63
C GLY A 306 -20.16 1.66 -3.76
N LEU A 307 -20.97 1.84 -2.71
CA LEU A 307 -22.03 2.85 -2.74
C LEU A 307 -21.50 4.29 -2.80
N ALA A 308 -20.38 4.59 -2.15
CA ALA A 308 -19.79 5.92 -2.19
C ALA A 308 -19.29 6.30 -3.58
N VAL A 309 -18.57 5.40 -4.25
CA VAL A 309 -18.07 5.60 -5.61
C VAL A 309 -19.23 5.72 -6.61
N SER A 310 -20.24 4.86 -6.48
CA SER A 310 -21.43 4.93 -7.34
C SER A 310 -22.18 6.26 -7.20
N ARG A 311 -22.36 6.76 -5.97
CA ARG A 311 -23.00 8.07 -5.74
C ARG A 311 -22.13 9.23 -6.19
N ALA A 312 -20.81 9.14 -6.05
CA ALA A 312 -19.86 10.16 -6.51
C ALA A 312 -19.86 10.27 -8.04
N LEU A 313 -19.89 9.15 -8.75
CA LEU A 313 -19.89 9.12 -10.21
C LEU A 313 -21.24 9.54 -10.81
N LEU A 314 -22.34 8.90 -10.36
CA LEU A 314 -23.64 8.99 -11.04
C LEU A 314 -24.53 10.10 -10.49
N ALA A 315 -24.35 10.50 -9.23
CA ALA A 315 -25.13 11.52 -8.53
C ALA A 315 -26.64 11.46 -8.84
N PRO A 316 -27.33 10.33 -8.56
CA PRO A 316 -28.68 10.06 -9.07
C PRO A 316 -29.72 11.09 -8.62
N GLY A 317 -29.59 11.67 -7.42
CA GLY A 317 -30.49 12.73 -6.93
C GLY A 317 -29.97 14.15 -7.14
N GLN A 318 -28.81 14.33 -7.78
CA GLN A 318 -28.13 15.63 -7.92
C GLN A 318 -27.46 15.76 -9.29
N PRO A 319 -28.23 15.91 -10.39
CA PRO A 319 -27.71 15.91 -11.76
C PRO A 319 -26.58 16.92 -12.00
N TRP A 320 -26.62 18.07 -11.31
CA TRP A 320 -25.60 19.12 -11.42
C TRP A 320 -24.18 18.72 -10.99
N ARG A 321 -24.01 17.60 -10.26
CA ARG A 321 -22.68 17.04 -9.90
C ARG A 321 -22.25 15.88 -10.78
N ARG A 322 -23.15 15.39 -11.64
CA ARG A 322 -22.91 14.20 -12.46
C ARG A 322 -21.71 14.47 -13.36
N LEU A 323 -20.78 13.52 -13.35
CA LEU A 323 -19.57 13.60 -14.16
C LEU A 323 -19.78 13.05 -15.58
N PRO A 324 -20.30 11.82 -15.75
CA PRO A 324 -20.56 11.30 -17.09
C PRO A 324 -21.80 11.96 -17.71
N PRO A 325 -21.80 12.21 -19.03
CA PRO A 325 -22.95 12.75 -19.74
C PRO A 325 -24.01 11.66 -19.95
N LEU A 326 -24.71 11.29 -18.88
CA LEU A 326 -25.79 10.30 -18.89
C LEU A 326 -27.13 10.98 -18.57
N SER A 327 -28.22 10.45 -19.11
CA SER A 327 -29.58 10.83 -18.74
C SER A 327 -29.87 10.50 -17.26
N ASP A 328 -30.83 11.23 -16.66
CA ASP A 328 -31.22 11.02 -15.26
C ASP A 328 -31.71 9.59 -15.01
N TYR A 329 -32.45 9.04 -15.97
CA TYR A 329 -32.90 7.65 -15.93
C TYR A 329 -31.73 6.67 -15.91
N SER A 330 -30.79 6.80 -16.85
CA SER A 330 -29.64 5.90 -16.96
C SER A 330 -28.74 5.95 -15.72
N ALA A 331 -28.56 7.13 -15.12
CA ALA A 331 -27.82 7.29 -13.88
C ALA A 331 -28.53 6.61 -12.69
N MET A 332 -29.86 6.76 -12.58
CA MET A 332 -30.64 6.15 -11.50
C MET A 332 -30.71 4.63 -11.61
N VAL A 333 -30.96 4.08 -12.81
CA VAL A 333 -30.98 2.64 -13.07
C VAL A 333 -29.61 2.03 -12.78
N SER A 334 -28.53 2.63 -13.30
CA SER A 334 -27.16 2.17 -13.06
C SER A 334 -26.82 2.17 -11.57
N HIS A 335 -27.14 3.25 -10.85
CA HIS A 335 -26.90 3.32 -9.39
C HIS A 335 -27.68 2.26 -8.63
N ARG A 336 -28.95 2.04 -8.97
CA ARG A 336 -29.83 1.09 -8.29
C ARG A 336 -29.33 -0.34 -8.42
N TYR A 337 -29.09 -0.82 -9.64
CA TYR A 337 -28.65 -2.20 -9.86
C TYR A 337 -27.22 -2.43 -9.40
N PHE A 338 -26.33 -1.46 -9.57
CA PHE A 338 -24.99 -1.53 -8.99
C PHE A 338 -25.05 -1.62 -7.45
N SER A 339 -25.94 -0.86 -6.80
CA SER A 339 -26.14 -0.95 -5.34
C SER A 339 -26.61 -2.33 -4.91
N TRP A 340 -27.51 -2.97 -5.68
CA TRP A 340 -27.93 -4.35 -5.42
C TRP A 340 -26.77 -5.33 -5.55
N MET A 341 -25.92 -5.19 -6.58
CA MET A 341 -24.72 -6.03 -6.74
C MET A 341 -23.75 -5.87 -5.58
N VAL A 342 -23.51 -4.64 -5.12
CA VAL A 342 -22.63 -4.35 -3.97
C VAL A 342 -23.19 -4.96 -2.68
N TRP A 343 -24.51 -4.82 -2.44
CA TRP A 343 -25.18 -5.49 -1.31
C TRP A 343 -25.03 -7.01 -1.37
N THR A 344 -25.26 -7.62 -2.53
CA THR A 344 -25.10 -9.07 -2.71
C THR A 344 -23.66 -9.52 -2.44
N LEU A 345 -22.66 -8.80 -2.96
CA LEU A 345 -21.25 -9.11 -2.70
C LEU A 345 -20.89 -8.93 -1.21
N SER A 346 -21.35 -7.85 -0.59
CA SER A 346 -21.11 -7.58 0.83
C SER A 346 -21.72 -8.67 1.73
N ILE A 347 -22.96 -9.07 1.47
CA ILE A 347 -23.64 -10.12 2.24
C ILE A 347 -22.94 -11.47 2.02
N ALA A 348 -22.60 -11.81 0.77
CA ALA A 348 -21.90 -13.05 0.47
C ALA A 348 -20.49 -13.10 1.09
N ALA A 349 -19.75 -11.99 1.11
CA ALA A 349 -18.46 -11.90 1.78
C ALA A 349 -18.60 -12.13 3.30
N PHE A 350 -19.61 -11.53 3.92
CA PHE A 350 -19.91 -11.78 5.34
C PHE A 350 -20.29 -13.24 5.60
N LEU A 351 -21.21 -13.80 4.82
CA LEU A 351 -21.64 -15.20 4.96
C LEU A 351 -20.47 -16.17 4.77
N ASN A 352 -19.60 -15.95 3.79
CA ASN A 352 -18.42 -16.78 3.59
C ASN A 352 -17.42 -16.69 4.76
N ALA A 353 -17.29 -15.53 5.42
CA ALA A 353 -16.50 -15.41 6.64
C ALA A 353 -17.14 -16.19 7.80
N VAL A 354 -18.46 -16.15 7.94
CA VAL A 354 -19.20 -16.95 8.95
C VAL A 354 -19.06 -18.44 8.67
N HIS A 355 -19.28 -18.88 7.43
CA HIS A 355 -19.10 -20.26 6.98
C HIS A 355 -17.72 -20.80 7.35
N ARG A 356 -16.69 -19.97 7.12
CA ARG A 356 -15.32 -20.30 7.43
C ARG A 356 -15.08 -20.42 8.94
N ALA A 357 -15.56 -19.45 9.72
CA ALA A 357 -15.41 -19.43 11.18
C ALA A 357 -16.15 -20.59 11.87
N LEU A 358 -17.28 -21.02 11.29
CA LEU A 358 -18.13 -22.09 11.84
C LEU A 358 -17.88 -23.47 11.21
N PHE A 359 -16.87 -23.60 10.33
CA PHE A 359 -16.57 -24.84 9.60
C PHE A 359 -17.81 -25.43 8.89
N ALA A 360 -18.55 -24.57 8.18
CA ALA A 360 -19.78 -24.94 7.51
C ALA A 360 -19.56 -26.03 6.44
N PRO A 361 -20.56 -26.88 6.18
CA PRO A 361 -20.47 -27.90 5.13
C PRO A 361 -20.21 -27.30 3.75
N VAL A 362 -19.42 -27.99 2.92
CA VAL A 362 -19.05 -27.53 1.57
C VAL A 362 -20.27 -27.23 0.69
N ALA A 363 -21.34 -28.02 0.80
CA ALA A 363 -22.58 -27.77 0.05
C ALA A 363 -23.16 -26.37 0.33
N LEU A 364 -23.06 -25.87 1.56
CA LEU A 364 -23.58 -24.57 1.96
C LEU A 364 -22.73 -23.40 1.42
N THR A 365 -21.40 -23.54 1.43
CA THR A 365 -20.48 -22.53 0.90
C THR A 365 -20.60 -22.43 -0.63
N VAL A 366 -20.71 -23.57 -1.30
CA VAL A 366 -20.98 -23.65 -2.75
C VAL A 366 -22.34 -23.04 -3.07
N ALA A 367 -23.41 -23.38 -2.33
CA ALA A 367 -24.74 -22.81 -2.56
C ALA A 367 -24.76 -21.28 -2.35
N THR A 368 -24.09 -20.77 -1.31
CA THR A 368 -23.98 -19.33 -1.05
C THR A 368 -23.30 -18.61 -2.23
N SER A 369 -22.22 -19.20 -2.74
CA SER A 369 -21.47 -18.67 -3.88
C SER A 369 -22.27 -18.73 -5.20
N ALA A 370 -23.03 -19.81 -5.40
CA ALA A 370 -23.95 -19.98 -6.52
C ALA A 370 -25.07 -18.93 -6.50
N VAL A 371 -25.71 -18.71 -5.35
CA VAL A 371 -26.77 -17.70 -5.19
C VAL A 371 -26.21 -16.30 -5.42
N MET A 372 -25.03 -15.98 -4.89
CA MET A 372 -24.35 -14.70 -5.14
C MET A 372 -24.15 -14.47 -6.64
N ALA A 373 -23.56 -15.44 -7.35
CA ALA A 373 -23.28 -15.33 -8.78
C ALA A 373 -24.56 -15.17 -9.61
N LEU A 374 -25.61 -15.93 -9.28
CA LEU A 374 -26.92 -15.86 -9.93
C LEU A 374 -27.56 -14.50 -9.74
N LEU A 375 -27.58 -13.97 -8.51
CA LEU A 375 -28.16 -12.65 -8.21
C LEU A 375 -27.39 -11.53 -8.92
N ILE A 376 -26.06 -11.54 -8.88
CA ILE A 376 -25.25 -10.55 -9.60
C ILE A 376 -25.52 -10.63 -11.11
N GLY A 377 -25.51 -11.84 -11.69
CA GLY A 377 -25.83 -12.04 -13.11
C GLY A 377 -27.22 -11.53 -13.49
N LEU A 378 -28.24 -11.78 -12.64
CA LEU A 378 -29.59 -11.29 -12.84
C LEU A 378 -29.67 -9.76 -12.78
N PHE A 379 -29.00 -9.13 -11.81
CA PHE A 379 -28.98 -7.67 -11.70
C PHE A 379 -28.26 -7.01 -12.88
N VAL A 380 -27.15 -7.60 -13.36
CA VAL A 380 -26.44 -7.10 -14.55
C VAL A 380 -27.33 -7.24 -15.78
N THR A 381 -27.94 -8.40 -15.98
CA THR A 381 -28.88 -8.65 -17.08
C THR A 381 -30.02 -7.64 -17.07
N ARG A 382 -30.66 -7.45 -15.89
CA ARG A 382 -31.77 -6.51 -15.76
C ARG A 382 -31.33 -5.06 -15.98
N MET A 383 -30.14 -4.67 -15.54
CA MET A 383 -29.57 -3.35 -15.80
C MET A 383 -29.36 -3.12 -17.30
N LEU A 384 -28.74 -4.09 -17.99
CA LEU A 384 -28.45 -3.97 -19.44
C LEU A 384 -29.73 -3.88 -20.27
N VAL A 385 -30.74 -4.70 -19.97
CA VAL A 385 -32.03 -4.67 -20.68
C VAL A 385 -32.75 -3.34 -20.46
N LEU A 386 -32.78 -2.82 -19.23
CA LEU A 386 -33.45 -1.54 -18.96
C LEU A 386 -32.75 -0.35 -19.62
N LEU A 387 -31.41 -0.36 -19.67
CA LEU A 387 -30.65 0.68 -20.36
C LEU A 387 -30.80 0.60 -21.88
N ALA A 388 -30.81 -0.61 -22.45
CA ALA A 388 -31.02 -0.82 -23.88
C ALA A 388 -32.40 -0.34 -24.33
N ASN A 389 -33.46 -0.74 -23.61
CA ASN A 389 -34.83 -0.33 -23.93
C ASN A 389 -35.02 1.20 -23.83
N HIS A 390 -34.35 1.87 -22.88
CA HIS A 390 -34.44 3.33 -22.76
C HIS A 390 -33.71 4.03 -23.91
N GLU A 391 -32.53 3.55 -24.31
CA GLU A 391 -31.81 4.12 -25.45
C GLU A 391 -32.58 3.96 -26.76
N GLU A 392 -33.26 2.84 -26.97
CA GLU A 392 -34.12 2.63 -28.15
C GLU A 392 -35.28 3.63 -28.19
N VAL A 393 -35.92 3.91 -27.04
CA VAL A 393 -36.99 4.92 -26.95
C VAL A 393 -36.45 6.32 -27.25
N GLU A 394 -35.32 6.70 -26.63
CA GLU A 394 -34.69 8.02 -26.81
C GLU A 394 -34.22 8.23 -28.26
N GLU A 395 -33.68 7.19 -28.91
CA GLU A 395 -33.30 7.23 -30.31
C GLU A 395 -34.53 7.33 -31.24
N THR A 396 -35.63 6.67 -30.90
CA THR A 396 -36.88 6.75 -31.67
C THR A 396 -37.49 8.14 -31.58
N GLU A 397 -37.57 8.72 -30.38
CA GLU A 397 -38.05 10.09 -30.15
C GLU A 397 -37.17 11.12 -30.87
N ALA A 398 -35.85 10.96 -30.80
CA ALA A 398 -34.90 11.84 -31.49
C ALA A 398 -35.03 11.76 -33.02
N ARG A 399 -35.25 10.56 -33.57
CA ARG A 399 -35.52 10.37 -35.00
C ARG A 399 -36.82 11.04 -35.42
N THR A 400 -37.91 10.83 -34.68
CA THR A 400 -39.19 11.49 -34.98
C THR A 400 -39.09 13.01 -34.92
N ALA A 401 -38.36 13.56 -33.94
CA ALA A 401 -38.16 15.00 -33.84
C ALA A 401 -37.27 15.57 -34.97
N ALA A 402 -36.25 14.82 -35.40
CA ALA A 402 -35.39 15.20 -36.52
C ALA A 402 -36.14 15.17 -37.86
N ASP A 403 -37.00 14.15 -38.06
CA ASP A 403 -37.86 14.02 -39.22
C ASP A 403 -38.90 15.16 -39.28
N GLU A 404 -39.50 15.53 -38.14
CA GLU A 404 -40.41 16.69 -38.03
C GLU A 404 -39.70 18.03 -38.26
N ALA A 405 -38.44 18.16 -37.82
CA ALA A 405 -37.64 19.37 -37.98
C ALA A 405 -36.99 19.53 -39.37
N GLY A 406 -37.12 18.54 -40.26
CA GLY A 406 -36.49 18.55 -41.60
C GLY A 406 -34.96 18.57 -41.56
N ALA A 407 -34.35 18.24 -40.42
CA ALA A 407 -32.90 18.24 -40.23
C ALA A 407 -32.35 16.85 -40.56
N GLY A 408 -31.63 16.72 -41.68
CA GLY A 408 -30.95 15.50 -42.08
C GLY A 408 -30.10 14.94 -40.94
N GLY A 409 -30.54 13.80 -40.39
CA GLY A 409 -30.15 13.30 -39.08
C GLY A 409 -28.64 13.11 -38.90
N GLU A 410 -28.05 13.93 -38.03
CA GLU A 410 -26.82 13.55 -37.34
C GLU A 410 -27.15 12.39 -36.40
N ARG A 411 -26.58 11.22 -36.68
CA ARG A 411 -26.73 9.99 -35.89
C ARG A 411 -26.47 10.31 -34.42
N ALA A 412 -27.53 10.31 -33.61
CA ALA A 412 -27.42 10.34 -32.16
C ALA A 412 -26.43 9.26 -31.74
N ARG A 413 -25.36 9.65 -31.03
CA ARG A 413 -24.24 8.75 -30.69
C ARG A 413 -24.75 7.60 -29.82
N ALA A 414 -25.04 6.47 -30.46
CA ALA A 414 -25.33 5.20 -29.81
C ALA A 414 -24.20 4.85 -28.84
N GLY A 415 -24.58 4.41 -27.63
CA GLY A 415 -23.65 3.92 -26.62
C GLY A 415 -22.69 2.87 -27.20
N VAL A 416 -21.51 2.74 -26.61
CA VAL A 416 -20.41 1.92 -27.12
C VAL A 416 -20.81 0.42 -27.21
N PRO A 417 -21.14 -0.13 -28.39
CA PRO A 417 -21.83 -1.42 -28.50
C PRO A 417 -20.99 -2.62 -28.04
N TRP A 418 -19.66 -2.50 -28.14
CA TRP A 418 -18.74 -3.58 -27.75
C TRP A 418 -18.77 -3.87 -26.24
N ILE A 419 -19.06 -2.88 -25.39
CA ILE A 419 -19.15 -3.09 -23.94
C ILE A 419 -20.32 -4.01 -23.61
N ARG A 420 -21.47 -3.81 -24.26
CA ARG A 420 -22.65 -4.68 -24.10
C ARG A 420 -22.35 -6.11 -24.52
N PHE A 421 -21.66 -6.28 -25.66
CA PHE A 421 -21.26 -7.59 -26.15
C PHE A 421 -20.35 -8.32 -25.14
N VAL A 422 -19.33 -7.65 -24.61
CA VAL A 422 -18.44 -8.22 -23.59
C VAL A 422 -19.20 -8.58 -22.31
N MET A 423 -20.13 -7.74 -21.86
CA MET A 423 -20.95 -8.05 -20.67
C MET A 423 -21.85 -9.27 -20.89
N TRP A 424 -22.47 -9.41 -22.07
CA TRP A 424 -23.26 -10.60 -22.40
C TRP A 424 -22.41 -11.86 -22.50
N LEU A 425 -21.20 -11.76 -23.07
CA LEU A 425 -20.24 -12.87 -23.10
C LEU A 425 -19.84 -13.31 -21.69
N LEU A 426 -19.57 -12.36 -20.78
CA LEU A 426 -19.28 -12.65 -19.39
C LEU A 426 -20.47 -13.30 -18.68
N LEU A 427 -21.69 -12.81 -18.91
CA LEU A 427 -22.92 -13.41 -18.37
C LEU A 427 -23.11 -14.85 -18.87
N ALA A 428 -22.88 -15.11 -20.16
CA ALA A 428 -22.91 -16.46 -20.72
C ALA A 428 -21.85 -17.36 -20.09
N GLY A 429 -20.64 -16.84 -19.85
CA GLY A 429 -19.58 -17.55 -19.14
C GLY A 429 -19.94 -17.89 -17.68
N ILE A 430 -20.52 -16.95 -16.94
CA ILE A 430 -21.01 -17.18 -15.57
C ILE A 430 -22.10 -18.26 -15.58
N ALA A 431 -23.09 -18.15 -16.47
CA ALA A 431 -24.16 -19.14 -16.58
C ALA A 431 -23.62 -20.53 -16.95
N GLY A 432 -22.71 -20.61 -17.93
CA GLY A 432 -22.06 -21.86 -18.33
C GLY A 432 -21.26 -22.50 -17.19
N ALA A 433 -20.51 -21.71 -16.42
CA ALA A 433 -19.77 -22.17 -15.25
C ALA A 433 -20.70 -22.72 -14.15
N LEU A 434 -21.82 -22.05 -13.87
CA LEU A 434 -22.82 -22.51 -12.90
C LEU A 434 -23.48 -23.84 -13.29
N ILE A 435 -23.83 -23.98 -14.57
CA ILE A 435 -24.49 -25.19 -15.09
C ILE A 435 -23.51 -26.38 -15.10
N SER A 436 -22.25 -26.14 -15.47
CA SER A 436 -21.22 -27.20 -15.56
C SER A 436 -20.66 -27.64 -14.20
N GLY A 437 -20.95 -26.92 -13.12
CA GLY A 437 -20.49 -27.21 -11.76
C GLY A 437 -19.23 -26.47 -11.33
N TYR A 438 -18.75 -25.49 -12.11
CA TYR A 438 -17.65 -24.59 -11.73
C TYR A 438 -18.18 -23.37 -10.97
N VAL A 439 -18.82 -23.61 -9.82
CA VAL A 439 -19.43 -22.53 -9.01
C VAL A 439 -18.39 -21.56 -8.48
N GLY A 440 -17.19 -22.04 -8.11
CA GLY A 440 -16.06 -21.20 -7.69
C GLY A 440 -15.67 -20.18 -8.77
N LEU A 441 -15.56 -20.62 -10.03
CA LEU A 441 -15.28 -19.75 -11.18
C LEU A 441 -16.39 -18.71 -11.39
N ALA A 442 -17.66 -19.12 -11.35
CA ALA A 442 -18.79 -18.21 -11.53
C ALA A 442 -18.86 -17.15 -10.42
N ALA A 443 -18.62 -17.53 -9.18
CA ALA A 443 -18.56 -16.64 -8.03
C ALA A 443 -17.38 -15.67 -8.14
N PHE A 444 -16.21 -16.16 -8.55
CA PHE A 444 -15.03 -15.34 -8.79
C PHE A 444 -15.30 -14.29 -9.87
N VAL A 445 -15.78 -14.69 -11.05
CA VAL A 445 -16.06 -13.75 -12.16
C VAL A 445 -17.13 -12.73 -11.76
N SER A 446 -18.19 -13.16 -11.08
CA SER A 446 -19.25 -12.28 -10.58
C SER A 446 -18.72 -11.25 -9.57
N ALA A 447 -17.92 -11.67 -8.60
CA ALA A 447 -17.30 -10.76 -7.63
C ALA A 447 -16.33 -9.79 -8.30
N ARG A 448 -15.52 -10.27 -9.26
CA ARG A 448 -14.59 -9.45 -10.05
C ARG A 448 -15.30 -8.40 -10.87
N LEU A 449 -16.47 -8.71 -11.41
CA LEU A 449 -17.26 -7.75 -12.16
C LEU A 449 -17.67 -6.54 -11.29
N VAL A 450 -18.11 -6.78 -10.06
CA VAL A 450 -18.49 -5.73 -9.10
C VAL A 450 -17.28 -4.93 -8.62
N VAL A 451 -16.18 -5.61 -8.30
CA VAL A 451 -14.94 -4.94 -7.87
C VAL A 451 -14.35 -4.11 -9.02
N ALA A 452 -14.23 -4.68 -10.22
CA ALA A 452 -13.70 -3.99 -11.39
C ALA A 452 -14.56 -2.78 -11.77
N SER A 453 -15.89 -2.90 -11.75
CA SER A 453 -16.77 -1.76 -11.99
C SER A 453 -16.65 -0.67 -10.92
N THR A 454 -16.46 -1.04 -9.64
CA THR A 454 -16.16 -0.09 -8.56
C THR A 454 -14.83 0.64 -8.81
N VAL A 455 -13.77 -0.10 -9.16
CA VAL A 455 -12.44 0.46 -9.42
C VAL A 455 -12.45 1.37 -10.65
N ILE A 456 -13.07 0.94 -11.74
CA ILE A 456 -13.21 1.73 -12.97
C ILE A 456 -14.02 3.01 -12.69
N ALA A 457 -15.10 2.92 -11.91
CA ALA A 457 -15.87 4.10 -11.52
C ALA A 457 -15.06 5.07 -10.65
N GLY A 458 -14.26 4.57 -9.69
CA GLY A 458 -13.35 5.38 -8.89
C GLY A 458 -12.25 6.03 -9.73
N LEU A 459 -11.67 5.27 -10.66
CA LEU A 459 -10.69 5.76 -11.63
C LEU A 459 -11.27 6.87 -12.50
N TYR A 460 -12.50 6.72 -12.97
CA TYR A 460 -13.19 7.76 -13.75
C TYR A 460 -13.34 9.05 -12.94
N VAL A 461 -13.83 8.96 -11.69
CA VAL A 461 -14.00 10.12 -10.80
C VAL A 461 -12.67 10.84 -10.55
N LEU A 462 -11.60 10.09 -10.29
CA LEU A 462 -10.27 10.67 -10.06
C LEU A 462 -9.65 11.23 -11.34
N ASN A 463 -9.85 10.59 -12.49
CA ASN A 463 -9.40 11.08 -13.78
C ASN A 463 -10.09 12.40 -14.16
N GLU A 464 -11.41 12.51 -13.94
CA GLU A 464 -12.15 13.77 -14.13
C GLU A 464 -11.67 14.87 -13.18
N LEU A 465 -11.32 14.53 -11.93
CA LEU A 465 -10.72 15.51 -11.01
C LEU A 465 -9.38 16.04 -11.55
N ILE A 466 -8.51 15.15 -12.03
CA ILE A 466 -7.22 15.51 -12.64
C ILE A 466 -7.46 16.38 -13.87
N GLU A 467 -8.30 15.93 -14.80
CA GLU A 467 -8.59 16.68 -16.03
C GLU A 467 -9.18 18.05 -15.74
N ALA A 468 -10.13 18.14 -14.81
CA ALA A 468 -10.74 19.41 -14.47
C ALA A 468 -9.78 20.35 -13.72
N PHE A 469 -8.84 19.81 -12.94
CA PHE A 469 -7.83 20.60 -12.24
C PHE A 469 -6.79 21.16 -13.22
N PHE A 470 -6.18 20.30 -14.03
CA PHE A 470 -5.14 20.70 -14.99
C PHE A 470 -5.71 21.41 -16.22
N GLY A 471 -6.93 21.09 -16.67
CA GLY A 471 -7.66 21.89 -17.65
C GLY A 471 -7.96 23.31 -17.15
N GLY A 472 -8.05 23.49 -15.83
CA GLY A 472 -8.11 24.79 -15.17
C GLY A 472 -6.81 25.61 -15.25
N LEU A 473 -5.69 25.04 -15.70
CA LEU A 473 -4.39 25.72 -15.88
C LEU A 473 -4.14 26.21 -17.31
N ARG A 474 -5.11 26.01 -18.24
CA ARG A 474 -5.02 26.51 -19.61
C ARG A 474 -4.96 28.06 -19.64
N PRO A 475 -4.30 28.66 -20.66
CA PRO A 475 -3.99 30.10 -20.70
C PRO A 475 -5.17 31.05 -20.44
N ASP A 476 -6.40 30.66 -20.82
CA ASP A 476 -7.60 31.51 -20.75
C ASP A 476 -8.29 31.57 -19.38
N THR A 477 -7.90 30.75 -18.40
CA THR A 477 -8.62 30.68 -17.12
C THR A 477 -8.11 31.71 -16.09
N GLN A 478 -8.99 32.14 -15.18
CA GLN A 478 -8.61 32.99 -14.04
C GLN A 478 -7.58 32.31 -13.13
N HIS A 479 -7.67 30.98 -12.97
CA HIS A 479 -6.73 30.20 -12.19
C HIS A 479 -5.33 30.16 -12.81
N ALA A 480 -5.20 29.99 -14.12
CA ALA A 480 -3.91 30.08 -14.81
C ALA A 480 -3.26 31.45 -14.65
N ARG A 481 -4.04 32.54 -14.64
CA ARG A 481 -3.55 33.91 -14.36
C ARG A 481 -3.06 34.09 -12.92
N LEU A 482 -3.73 33.49 -11.95
CA LEU A 482 -3.28 33.51 -10.54
C LEU A 482 -2.00 32.68 -10.36
N VAL A 483 -1.98 31.46 -10.88
CA VAL A 483 -0.83 30.54 -10.78
C VAL A 483 0.39 31.06 -11.55
N SER A 484 0.20 31.66 -12.73
CA SER A 484 1.30 32.30 -13.47
C SER A 484 1.89 33.50 -12.72
N ARG A 485 1.05 34.32 -12.07
CA ARG A 485 1.53 35.43 -11.22
C ARG A 485 2.27 34.93 -9.98
N THR A 486 1.81 33.85 -9.34
CA THR A 486 2.43 33.30 -8.13
C THR A 486 3.66 32.44 -8.40
N LEU A 487 3.78 31.79 -9.56
CA LEU A 487 4.94 30.98 -9.95
C LEU A 487 5.92 31.69 -10.89
N GLY A 488 5.54 32.81 -11.51
CA GLY A 488 6.39 33.55 -12.45
C GLY A 488 6.64 32.80 -13.76
N LEU A 489 5.74 31.89 -14.13
CA LEU A 489 5.85 31.08 -15.34
C LEU A 489 4.96 31.64 -16.46
N ARG A 490 5.45 31.57 -17.70
CA ARG A 490 4.69 31.90 -18.91
C ARG A 490 3.55 30.90 -19.07
N GLN A 491 2.35 31.36 -19.46
CA GLN A 491 1.13 30.54 -19.52
C GLN A 491 1.28 29.30 -20.40
N GLU A 492 1.98 29.42 -21.53
CA GLU A 492 2.32 28.30 -22.43
C GLU A 492 3.10 27.18 -21.72
N ARG A 493 4.05 27.53 -20.83
CA ARG A 493 4.84 26.53 -20.08
C ARG A 493 4.02 25.87 -18.97
N LEU A 494 3.06 26.60 -18.39
CA LEU A 494 2.14 26.04 -17.38
C LEU A 494 1.21 25.01 -17.98
N ASP A 495 0.74 25.24 -19.21
CA ASP A 495 -0.12 24.29 -19.92
C ASP A 495 0.63 22.99 -20.25
N LEU A 496 1.87 23.11 -20.75
CA LEU A 496 2.75 21.95 -21.00
C LEU A 496 3.06 21.17 -19.71
N LEU A 497 3.49 21.86 -18.65
CA LEU A 497 3.77 21.21 -17.36
C LEU A 497 2.51 20.57 -16.75
N GLY A 498 1.37 21.24 -16.86
CA GLY A 498 0.09 20.74 -16.38
C GLY A 498 -0.34 19.47 -17.12
N THR A 499 -0.21 19.47 -18.45
CA THR A 499 -0.54 18.31 -19.30
C THR A 499 0.37 17.13 -19.02
N LEU A 500 1.69 17.35 -18.90
CA LEU A 500 2.65 16.29 -18.57
C LEU A 500 2.39 15.71 -17.18
N THR A 501 2.15 16.58 -16.18
CA THR A 501 1.85 16.14 -14.81
C THR A 501 0.54 15.36 -14.75
N ALA A 502 -0.49 15.82 -15.46
CA ALA A 502 -1.76 15.10 -15.59
C ALA A 502 -1.57 13.73 -16.24
N ALA A 503 -0.75 13.63 -17.29
CA ALA A 503 -0.46 12.36 -17.96
C ALA A 503 0.25 11.37 -17.01
N VAL A 504 1.25 11.81 -16.25
CA VAL A 504 1.94 10.98 -15.26
C VAL A 504 0.96 10.52 -14.16
N LEU A 505 0.15 11.43 -13.62
CA LEU A 505 -0.85 11.09 -12.60
C LEU A 505 -1.89 10.08 -13.13
N LYS A 506 -2.35 10.23 -14.36
CA LYS A 506 -3.27 9.28 -15.01
C LYS A 506 -2.63 7.91 -15.22
N LEU A 507 -1.36 7.86 -15.62
CA LEU A 507 -0.63 6.61 -15.78
C LEU A 507 -0.43 5.90 -14.42
N MET A 508 -0.10 6.65 -13.37
CA MET A 508 -0.03 6.13 -12.00
C MET A 508 -1.39 5.63 -11.49
N LEU A 509 -2.46 6.37 -11.79
CA LEU A 509 -3.83 5.99 -11.45
C LEU A 509 -4.23 4.68 -12.15
N LEU A 510 -3.90 4.55 -13.44
CA LEU A 510 -4.12 3.34 -14.23
C LEU A 510 -3.32 2.16 -13.68
N ALA A 511 -2.03 2.35 -13.37
CA ALA A 511 -1.19 1.32 -12.77
C ALA A 511 -1.76 0.86 -11.42
N THR A 512 -2.22 1.80 -10.59
CA THR A 512 -2.87 1.49 -9.30
C THR A 512 -4.16 0.71 -9.51
N ALA A 513 -5.01 1.11 -10.46
CA ALA A 513 -6.24 0.39 -10.77
C ALA A 513 -5.98 -1.03 -11.28
N LEU A 514 -4.99 -1.20 -12.16
CA LEU A 514 -4.55 -2.51 -12.64
C LEU A 514 -4.03 -3.38 -11.49
N LEU A 515 -3.25 -2.82 -10.57
CA LEU A 515 -2.79 -3.51 -9.38
C LEU A 515 -3.93 -3.91 -8.45
N VAL A 516 -4.94 -3.07 -8.25
CA VAL A 516 -6.10 -3.42 -7.40
C VAL A 516 -6.96 -4.51 -8.05
N ILE A 517 -7.19 -4.41 -9.37
CA ILE A 517 -7.95 -5.42 -10.13
C ILE A 517 -7.19 -6.75 -10.17
N SER A 518 -5.86 -6.69 -10.35
CA SER A 518 -4.98 -7.86 -10.46
C SER A 518 -4.44 -8.38 -9.13
N GLY A 519 -4.54 -7.63 -8.03
CA GLY A 519 -3.85 -7.94 -6.77
C GLY A 519 -4.60 -8.91 -5.87
N SER A 520 -5.92 -8.98 -5.98
CA SER A 520 -6.73 -9.75 -5.02
C SER A 520 -7.16 -11.12 -5.50
N TRP A 521 -6.43 -11.84 -6.35
CA TRP A 521 -6.91 -13.12 -6.91
C TRP A 521 -7.31 -14.17 -5.86
N GLY A 522 -6.86 -14.06 -4.61
CA GLY A 522 -7.37 -14.87 -3.50
C GLY A 522 -8.76 -14.41 -3.02
N THR A 523 -9.61 -15.38 -2.68
CA THR A 523 -10.96 -15.16 -2.13
C THR A 523 -10.95 -14.92 -0.62
N SER A 524 -9.78 -14.71 0.00
CA SER A 524 -9.69 -14.53 1.45
C SER A 524 -9.94 -13.07 1.82
N THR A 525 -10.73 -12.87 2.88
CA THR A 525 -10.90 -11.60 3.60
C THR A 525 -9.55 -10.96 3.99
N ALA A 526 -8.53 -11.81 4.21
CA ALA A 526 -7.15 -11.41 4.48
C ALA A 526 -6.49 -10.71 3.28
N ASP A 527 -6.81 -11.09 2.04
CA ASP A 527 -6.20 -10.53 0.83
C ASP A 527 -6.55 -9.04 0.64
N VAL A 528 -7.72 -8.59 1.09
CA VAL A 528 -8.11 -7.17 0.98
C VAL A 528 -7.35 -6.31 1.99
N MET A 529 -7.18 -6.79 3.22
CA MET A 529 -6.39 -6.08 4.24
C MET A 529 -4.91 -6.08 3.88
N ASP A 530 -4.39 -7.21 3.43
CA ASP A 530 -3.02 -7.35 2.91
C ASP A 530 -2.80 -6.53 1.63
N THR A 531 -3.82 -6.33 0.79
CA THR A 531 -3.74 -5.38 -0.34
C THR A 531 -3.69 -3.93 0.12
N ILE A 532 -4.41 -3.55 1.19
CA ILE A 532 -4.37 -2.20 1.78
C ILE A 532 -3.01 -1.96 2.45
N GLU A 533 -2.51 -2.96 3.19
CA GLU A 533 -1.16 -2.93 3.76
C GLU A 533 -0.12 -2.82 2.63
N ARG A 534 -0.15 -3.68 1.61
CA ARG A 534 0.79 -3.59 0.47
C ARG A 534 0.68 -2.29 -0.33
N ALA A 535 -0.53 -1.75 -0.52
CA ALA A 535 -0.74 -0.47 -1.18
C ALA A 535 -0.18 0.71 -0.37
N SER A 536 -0.18 0.60 0.96
CA SER A 536 0.50 1.55 1.85
C SER A 536 2.01 1.29 1.98
N PHE A 537 2.49 0.05 1.73
CA PHE A 537 3.90 -0.34 1.85
C PHE A 537 4.73 -0.33 0.54
N GLY A 538 4.14 -0.05 -0.63
CA GLY A 538 4.84 0.38 -1.85
C GLY A 538 5.51 -0.71 -2.69
N VAL A 539 5.86 -0.34 -3.93
CA VAL A 539 6.55 -1.19 -4.91
C VAL A 539 8.06 -1.05 -4.72
N ARG A 540 8.77 -2.16 -4.50
CA ARG A 540 10.24 -2.16 -4.43
C ARG A 540 10.85 -2.16 -5.84
N ILE A 541 11.66 -1.16 -6.15
CA ILE A 541 12.55 -1.15 -7.32
C ILE A 541 13.98 -1.06 -6.78
N GLY A 542 14.77 -2.13 -6.90
CA GLY A 542 16.11 -2.21 -6.32
C GLY A 542 16.10 -2.15 -4.78
N ALA A 543 16.88 -1.25 -4.18
CA ALA A 543 16.97 -1.07 -2.73
C ALA A 543 15.89 -0.12 -2.15
N THR A 544 15.08 0.51 -2.99
CA THR A 544 14.16 1.58 -2.59
C THR A 544 12.69 1.22 -2.79
N THR A 545 11.87 1.47 -1.77
CA THR A 545 10.41 1.28 -1.78
C THR A 545 9.72 2.55 -2.28
N ILE A 546 9.11 2.51 -3.45
CA ILE A 546 8.28 3.60 -3.97
C ILE A 546 6.84 3.35 -3.52
N THR A 547 6.37 4.13 -2.55
CA THR A 547 4.97 4.13 -2.10
C THR A 547 4.18 5.24 -2.79
N LEU A 548 2.85 5.10 -2.85
CA LEU A 548 1.97 6.18 -3.33
C LEU A 548 2.10 7.44 -2.47
N SER A 549 2.30 7.27 -1.16
CA SER A 549 2.55 8.37 -0.22
C SER A 549 3.84 9.11 -0.54
N ASN A 550 4.95 8.41 -0.84
CA ASN A 550 6.23 9.03 -1.19
C ASN A 550 6.10 9.90 -2.45
N VAL A 551 5.33 9.46 -3.45
CA VAL A 551 5.07 10.25 -4.66
C VAL A 551 4.26 11.50 -4.35
N ILE A 552 3.19 11.38 -3.54
CA ILE A 552 2.39 12.53 -3.14
C ILE A 552 3.23 13.53 -2.33
N TYR A 553 4.04 13.05 -1.39
CA TYR A 553 4.97 13.88 -0.63
C TYR A 553 6.02 14.53 -1.52
N ALA A 554 6.60 13.80 -2.47
CA ALA A 554 7.55 14.34 -3.44
C ALA A 554 6.95 15.45 -4.29
N VAL A 555 5.73 15.27 -4.81
CA VAL A 555 5.01 16.30 -5.58
C VAL A 555 4.69 17.52 -4.69
N ALA A 556 4.23 17.30 -3.47
CA ALA A 556 3.95 18.38 -2.51
C ALA A 556 5.21 19.16 -2.12
N LEU A 557 6.33 18.46 -1.91
CA LEU A 557 7.65 19.05 -1.63
C LEU A 557 8.21 19.79 -2.83
N LEU A 558 8.03 19.27 -4.05
CA LEU A 558 8.43 19.96 -5.26
C LEU A 558 7.65 21.26 -5.43
N MET A 559 6.32 21.20 -5.30
CA MET A 559 5.47 22.40 -5.42
C MET A 559 5.81 23.44 -4.35
N SER A 560 5.97 23.02 -3.09
CA SER A 560 6.32 23.92 -2.00
C SER A 560 7.74 24.48 -2.15
N GLY A 561 8.70 23.65 -2.55
CA GLY A 561 10.09 24.05 -2.80
C GLY A 561 10.20 25.06 -3.95
N ILE A 562 9.53 24.83 -5.08
CA ILE A 562 9.48 25.79 -6.19
C ILE A 562 8.81 27.10 -5.73
N PHE A 563 7.73 27.01 -4.98
CA PHE A 563 7.04 28.19 -4.44
C PHE A 563 7.96 29.03 -3.53
N ILE A 564 8.69 28.38 -2.62
CA ILE A 564 9.67 29.03 -1.73
C ILE A 564 10.80 29.65 -2.55
N ALA A 565 11.41 28.89 -3.47
CA ALA A 565 12.50 29.36 -4.33
C ALA A 565 12.10 30.60 -5.14
N ARG A 566 10.90 30.62 -5.69
CA ARG A 566 10.36 31.77 -6.43
C ARG A 566 10.06 32.96 -5.53
N THR A 567 9.57 32.71 -4.32
CA THR A 567 9.32 33.77 -3.33
C THR A 567 10.63 34.43 -2.90
N ILE A 568 11.67 33.64 -2.65
CA ILE A 568 13.02 34.12 -2.35
C ILE A 568 13.58 34.90 -3.55
N GLN A 569 13.51 34.35 -4.77
CA GLN A 569 13.95 35.01 -5.99
C GLN A 569 13.30 36.40 -6.15
N ARG A 570 11.97 36.50 -5.96
CA ARG A 570 11.26 37.79 -6.04
C ARG A 570 11.68 38.73 -4.92
N TRP A 571 11.81 38.25 -3.69
CA TRP A 571 12.25 39.08 -2.58
C TRP A 571 13.66 39.64 -2.82
N VAL A 572 14.56 38.79 -3.34
CA VAL A 572 15.92 39.18 -3.73
C VAL A 572 15.87 40.26 -4.81
N SER A 573 15.08 40.10 -5.87
CA SER A 573 15.02 41.07 -6.98
C SER A 573 14.29 42.37 -6.64
N THR A 574 13.29 42.35 -5.75
CA THR A 574 12.40 43.50 -5.53
C THR A 574 12.69 44.27 -4.24
N LYS A 575 13.24 43.61 -3.21
CA LYS A 575 13.49 44.23 -1.90
C LYS A 575 14.96 44.30 -1.52
N PHE A 576 15.73 43.24 -1.80
CA PHE A 576 17.12 43.15 -1.37
C PHE A 576 18.08 43.87 -2.33
N LEU A 577 18.16 43.42 -3.59
CA LEU A 577 19.12 43.92 -4.57
C LEU A 577 18.97 45.42 -4.89
N PRO A 578 17.76 46.01 -4.97
CA PRO A 578 17.63 47.45 -5.22
C PRO A 578 18.26 48.35 -4.13
N ARG A 579 18.51 47.81 -2.93
CA ARG A 579 19.14 48.55 -1.83
C ARG A 579 20.67 48.48 -1.84
N THR A 580 21.26 47.72 -2.76
CA THR A 580 22.70 47.44 -2.81
C THR A 580 23.48 48.33 -3.78
N GLY A 581 22.80 49.19 -4.56
CA GLY A 581 23.42 50.09 -5.53
C GLY A 581 23.96 49.41 -6.81
N LEU A 582 23.72 48.10 -6.99
CA LEU A 582 24.16 47.34 -8.16
C LEU A 582 23.44 47.78 -9.45
N GLU A 583 24.08 47.64 -10.61
CA GLU A 583 23.45 47.92 -11.90
C GLU A 583 22.26 46.97 -12.19
N PRO A 584 21.20 47.43 -12.88
CA PRO A 584 20.00 46.64 -13.14
C PRO A 584 20.24 45.29 -13.84
N SER A 585 21.23 45.22 -14.74
CA SER A 585 21.64 44.01 -15.47
C SER A 585 22.20 42.94 -14.52
N LEU A 586 23.05 43.35 -13.56
CA LEU A 586 23.63 42.49 -12.56
C LEU A 586 22.58 42.01 -11.56
N GLN A 587 21.66 42.89 -11.15
CA GLN A 587 20.54 42.51 -10.29
C GLN A 587 19.67 41.42 -10.92
N SER A 588 19.33 41.54 -12.21
CA SER A 588 18.54 40.55 -12.95
C SER A 588 19.28 39.21 -13.08
N SER A 589 20.59 39.26 -13.32
CA SER A 589 21.44 38.06 -13.43
C SER A 589 21.52 37.31 -12.10
N ILE A 590 21.81 38.01 -10.99
CA ILE A 590 21.85 37.43 -9.64
C ILE A 590 20.50 36.83 -9.26
N ALA A 591 19.40 37.55 -9.49
CA ALA A 591 18.07 37.04 -9.18
C ALA A 591 17.72 35.79 -10.00
N THR A 592 18.14 35.73 -11.26
CA THR A 592 17.96 34.54 -12.12
C THR A 592 18.73 33.33 -11.60
N ILE A 593 20.00 33.52 -11.23
CA ILE A 593 20.85 32.47 -10.65
C ILE A 593 20.24 31.94 -9.35
N VAL A 594 19.80 32.81 -8.44
CA VAL A 594 19.13 32.43 -7.19
C VAL A 594 17.87 31.59 -7.46
N GLY A 595 17.09 31.96 -8.48
CA GLY A 595 15.90 31.21 -8.88
C GLY A 595 16.22 29.82 -9.43
N TYR A 596 17.28 29.68 -10.24
CA TYR A 596 17.71 28.37 -10.75
C TYR A 596 18.23 27.46 -9.65
N ILE A 597 19.10 27.98 -8.77
CA ILE A 597 19.62 27.23 -7.62
C ILE A 597 18.46 26.74 -6.75
N GLY A 598 17.51 27.63 -6.40
CA GLY A 598 16.36 27.25 -5.59
C GLY A 598 15.47 26.20 -6.26
N THR A 599 15.30 26.26 -7.59
CA THR A 599 14.52 25.26 -8.34
C THR A 599 15.23 23.91 -8.38
N ILE A 600 16.56 23.89 -8.55
CA ILE A 600 17.37 22.67 -8.53
C ILE A 600 17.31 22.02 -7.14
N ILE A 601 17.43 22.80 -6.06
CA ILE A 601 17.31 22.30 -4.68
C ILE A 601 15.92 21.70 -4.44
N ALA A 602 14.84 22.38 -4.87
CA ALA A 602 13.49 21.85 -4.75
C ALA A 602 13.30 20.53 -5.50
N LEU A 603 13.91 20.40 -6.68
CA LEU A 603 13.90 19.16 -7.46
C LEU A 603 14.68 18.04 -6.77
N MET A 604 15.87 18.33 -6.24
CA MET A 604 16.69 17.35 -5.51
C MET A 604 15.97 16.81 -4.27
N VAL A 605 15.35 17.70 -3.48
CA VAL A 605 14.58 17.32 -2.28
C VAL A 605 13.41 16.40 -2.67
N ALA A 606 12.65 16.75 -3.71
CA ALA A 606 11.55 15.93 -4.20
C ALA A 606 11.99 14.56 -4.74
N MET A 607 13.13 14.50 -5.43
CA MET A 607 13.70 13.26 -5.95
C MET A 607 14.21 12.33 -4.83
N GLY A 608 14.73 12.90 -3.73
CA GLY A 608 15.16 12.14 -2.56
C GLY A 608 14.03 11.33 -1.92
N GLU A 609 12.82 11.89 -1.83
CA GLU A 609 11.63 11.21 -1.30
C GLU A 609 11.16 10.03 -2.16
N ILE A 610 11.39 10.09 -3.48
CA ILE A 610 11.08 9.00 -4.41
C ILE A 610 12.11 7.85 -4.26
N GLY A 611 13.21 8.07 -3.52
CA GLY A 611 14.27 7.08 -3.33
C GLY A 611 15.31 7.08 -4.46
N LEU A 612 15.41 8.16 -5.24
CA LEU A 612 16.47 8.27 -6.24
C LEU A 612 17.81 8.57 -5.54
N ASN A 613 18.85 7.80 -5.85
CA ASN A 613 20.18 8.04 -5.28
C ASN A 613 20.75 9.37 -5.80
N LEU A 614 20.71 10.39 -4.94
CA LEU A 614 21.17 11.76 -5.24
C LEU A 614 22.70 11.85 -5.36
N GLU A 615 23.45 10.85 -4.93
CA GLU A 615 24.92 10.83 -4.95
C GLU A 615 25.47 10.95 -6.38
N ASN A 616 24.89 10.21 -7.34
CA ASN A 616 25.29 10.26 -8.74
C ASN A 616 24.98 11.62 -9.38
N ILE A 617 23.88 12.26 -8.99
CA ILE A 617 23.49 13.59 -9.49
C ILE A 617 24.37 14.66 -8.84
N ALA A 618 24.69 14.54 -7.55
CA ALA A 618 25.57 15.43 -6.82
C ALA A 618 26.99 15.43 -7.40
N LEU A 619 27.49 14.25 -7.82
CA LEU A 619 28.78 14.12 -8.48
C LEU A 619 28.81 14.84 -9.84
N VAL A 620 27.77 14.65 -10.66
CA VAL A 620 27.63 15.37 -11.95
C VAL A 620 27.48 16.87 -11.76
N ALA A 621 26.67 17.31 -10.78
CA ALA A 621 26.51 18.72 -10.45
C ALA A 621 27.80 19.35 -9.91
N GLY A 622 28.59 18.59 -9.13
CA GLY A 622 29.91 19.00 -8.65
C GLY A 622 30.89 19.22 -9.80
N ALA A 623 30.97 18.27 -10.73
CA ALA A 623 31.80 18.39 -11.92
C ALA A 623 31.39 19.59 -12.80
N LEU A 624 30.08 19.81 -12.99
CA LEU A 624 29.55 20.97 -13.72
C LEU A 624 29.87 22.30 -13.02
N SER A 625 29.76 22.36 -11.69
CA SER A 625 30.09 23.54 -10.88
C SER A 625 31.56 23.92 -11.02
N VAL A 626 32.45 22.92 -10.94
CA VAL A 626 33.89 23.10 -11.15
C VAL A 626 34.20 23.55 -12.58
N GLY A 627 33.57 22.93 -13.60
CA GLY A 627 33.74 23.33 -15.00
C GLY A 627 33.29 24.76 -15.30
N ILE A 628 32.15 25.18 -14.74
CA ILE A 628 31.67 26.56 -14.82
C ILE A 628 32.62 27.53 -14.10
N GLY A 629 33.15 27.14 -12.93
CA GLY A 629 34.14 27.92 -12.19
C GLY A 629 35.42 28.17 -12.97
N PHE A 630 35.98 27.13 -13.60
CA PHE A 630 37.15 27.27 -14.48
C PHE A 630 36.84 28.13 -15.72
N GLY A 631 35.65 28.02 -16.30
CA GLY A 631 35.23 28.87 -17.43
C GLY A 631 35.13 30.35 -17.04
N LEU A 632 34.57 30.65 -15.86
CA LEU A 632 34.43 32.01 -15.33
C LEU A 632 35.76 32.64 -14.89
N GLN A 633 36.77 31.84 -14.54
CA GLN A 633 38.07 32.34 -14.12
C GLN A 633 38.71 33.26 -15.17
N SER A 634 38.58 32.91 -16.46
CA SER A 634 39.10 33.73 -17.57
C SER A 634 38.38 35.07 -17.72
N ILE A 635 37.08 35.11 -17.44
CA ILE A 635 36.26 36.33 -17.50
C ILE A 635 36.60 37.24 -16.32
N VAL A 636 36.68 36.70 -15.11
CA VAL A 636 37.04 37.46 -13.90
C VAL A 636 38.47 38.00 -14.00
N SER A 637 39.40 37.23 -14.56
CA SER A 637 40.78 37.69 -14.81
C SER A 637 40.83 38.92 -15.72
N ASN A 638 39.95 39.00 -16.72
CA ASN A 638 39.85 40.15 -17.64
C ASN A 638 39.12 41.36 -17.04
N PHE A 639 38.44 41.23 -15.90
CA PHE A 639 37.83 42.35 -15.18
C PHE A 639 38.74 42.92 -14.08
N VAL A 640 39.73 42.14 -13.63
CA VAL A 640 40.70 42.52 -12.60
C VAL A 640 42.04 42.99 -13.20
N SER A 641 42.38 42.53 -14.41
CA SER A 641 43.42 43.13 -15.27
C SER A 641 42.85 44.33 -16.03
#